data_AF-A0A6I7R1A3-F1
#
_entry.id   AF-A0A6I7R1A3-F1
#
_cell.length_a   1.000
_cell.length_b   1.000
_cell.length_c   1.000
_cell.angle_alpha   90.00
_cell.angle_beta   90.00
_cell.angle_gamma   90.00
#
_symmetry.space_group_name_H-M   'P 1'
#
loop_
_entity.id
_entity.type
_entity.pdbx_description
1 polymer ?
#
loop_
_entity_poly.entity_id
_entity_poly.type
_entity_poly.pdbx_seq_one_letter_code
_entity_poly.pdbx_strand_id
1 'polypeptide(L)'
;MRALYKFVCFFLPALILFTTSNAEDILPKYQTQAEIEAYQMQKYGQLRGQLSSDRMTDSCDGICGEQAPSGCWCDNDCVQHGDCCFDFLDVCGNQPDVLEMPEDMWVPGEFEEVQSVLLRWPTSSSGAYRRLYTALADAIQQEAEVWIVYSGDTTNVHNMMDMEGKTLYNHKFLNVPSNSIWARDYGPFGFYHGEEDELAFIDMQYYPSRPLDNDIPQAVADMMGIDNYVMNLYQEGGNLMVDGFGFGYYSTGAYDRNPIWTEEIVDDYKKSTFDFHSVAAPLRLSCDGGTGHIDMYAKLIDERSILVTEYPEEVTAQDRDIINDNIDNHFAPAISTYGTPMEIVRSPVPNRDNGDLATSCGQINSDARGYVNGLFVNRSFIMPIYSNNNSGDAEQDSIAIEYYREIMPGYNIVPIDARLLTPMGGAIHCITMQIPADNPIRFWHPPVEGLQAAQSEYNFKSRITNRSGIEDAELRWRVNGQAWKSVSLTDSMGYYVGSILNPGFTVMDTIEYYLHAKSNNGKEMTKPIVAPEGHYRFWFETGKIFLPAIEYSLDEDKPLEISVYPNPTSTNINIYMKYNGFKPLELSVTNVLGETVYQSGVSFSGENVKTIPVEDYSPGVYFIKVSDGDSHRISRFIKQ
;
A
#
# COMPACT_ATOMS: atom_id res chain seq x y z
N MET A 1 42.03 -57.76 -6.06
CA MET A 1 41.90 -58.17 -4.64
C MET A 1 42.75 -57.22 -3.80
N ARG A 2 42.10 -56.40 -2.97
CA ARG A 2 42.54 -55.77 -1.69
C ARG A 2 43.85 -54.93 -1.71
N ALA A 3 43.78 -53.60 -1.56
CA ALA A 3 43.57 -52.84 -0.30
C ALA A 3 44.80 -52.90 0.63
N LEU A 4 45.33 -51.86 1.31
CA LEU A 4 44.91 -50.48 1.58
C LEU A 4 46.10 -49.75 2.28
N TYR A 5 45.96 -48.42 2.47
CA TYR A 5 46.63 -47.51 3.44
C TYR A 5 47.97 -46.82 3.11
N LYS A 6 47.92 -45.50 2.85
CA LYS A 6 48.17 -44.46 3.88
C LYS A 6 47.71 -43.06 3.45
N PHE A 7 47.19 -42.34 4.43
CA PHE A 7 46.52 -41.03 4.44
C PHE A 7 47.46 -39.82 4.25
N VAL A 8 46.98 -38.89 3.40
CA VAL A 8 46.71 -37.45 3.65
C VAL A 8 47.83 -36.53 4.13
N CYS A 9 48.24 -35.63 3.22
CA CYS A 9 48.66 -34.24 3.51
C CYS A 9 48.68 -33.42 2.21
N PHE A 10 48.13 -32.19 2.28
CA PHE A 10 48.19 -31.06 1.33
C PHE A 10 47.51 -31.19 -0.04
N PHE A 11 46.43 -30.42 -0.25
CA PHE A 11 46.39 -29.19 -1.05
C PHE A 11 44.92 -28.73 -1.21
N LEU A 12 44.57 -27.58 -0.63
CA LEU A 12 43.47 -26.75 -1.13
C LEU A 12 44.04 -25.95 -2.31
N PRO A 13 43.46 -26.03 -3.52
CA PRO A 13 43.49 -24.91 -4.44
C PRO A 13 42.17 -24.15 -4.32
N ALA A 14 42.29 -22.86 -4.02
CA ALA A 14 41.25 -21.88 -4.27
C ALA A 14 40.79 -22.02 -5.73
N LEU A 15 39.55 -22.45 -5.93
CA LEU A 15 38.93 -22.48 -7.24
C LEU A 15 38.47 -21.06 -7.55
N ILE A 16 39.40 -20.23 -8.01
CA ILE A 16 39.08 -19.02 -8.77
C ILE A 16 38.54 -19.52 -10.12
N LEU A 17 37.23 -19.68 -10.20
CA LEU A 17 36.52 -19.82 -11.47
C LEU A 17 36.38 -18.41 -12.05
N PHE A 18 37.29 -18.05 -12.95
CA PHE A 18 37.00 -17.06 -13.97
C PHE A 18 35.95 -17.67 -14.92
N THR A 19 34.69 -17.30 -14.75
CA THR A 19 33.66 -17.39 -15.78
C THR A 19 33.30 -15.97 -16.19
N THR A 20 33.69 -15.58 -17.40
CA THR A 20 33.30 -14.30 -18.01
C THR A 20 31.81 -14.31 -18.38
N SER A 21 31.14 -13.17 -18.12
CA SER A 21 29.78 -12.74 -18.51
C SER A 21 28.59 -13.38 -17.78
N ASN A 22 27.70 -12.51 -17.24
CA ASN A 22 26.32 -12.74 -16.74
C ASN A 22 26.04 -12.59 -15.23
N ALA A 23 27.02 -12.24 -14.39
CA ALA A 23 26.82 -12.18 -12.92
C ALA A 23 26.62 -10.77 -12.32
N GLU A 24 26.78 -9.69 -13.09
CA GLU A 24 26.79 -8.33 -12.54
C GLU A 24 25.40 -7.75 -12.20
N ASP A 25 24.30 -8.31 -12.71
CA ASP A 25 22.95 -7.74 -12.50
C ASP A 25 22.20 -8.25 -11.29
N ILE A 26 22.66 -9.36 -10.71
CA ILE A 26 21.84 -10.18 -9.83
C ILE A 26 22.59 -10.34 -8.51
N LEU A 27 22.59 -9.26 -7.73
CA LEU A 27 22.76 -9.45 -6.29
C LEU A 27 21.48 -10.10 -5.74
N PRO A 28 21.60 -11.12 -4.88
CA PRO A 28 20.46 -11.65 -4.14
C PRO A 28 19.71 -10.49 -3.49
N LYS A 29 18.37 -10.54 -3.49
CA LYS A 29 17.53 -9.50 -2.88
C LYS A 29 17.86 -9.28 -1.39
N TYR A 30 18.50 -10.24 -0.72
CA TYR A 30 18.78 -10.21 0.71
C TYR A 30 20.25 -9.95 1.03
N GLN A 31 20.47 -9.28 2.15
CA GLN A 31 21.77 -9.22 2.81
C GLN A 31 22.25 -10.64 3.14
N THR A 32 23.48 -10.96 2.77
CA THR A 32 24.19 -12.14 3.27
C THR A 32 24.39 -12.04 4.78
N GLN A 33 24.55 -13.17 5.47
CA GLN A 33 24.89 -13.17 6.90
C GLN A 33 26.12 -12.29 7.20
N ALA A 34 27.09 -12.21 6.28
CA ALA A 34 28.27 -11.36 6.40
C ALA A 34 27.95 -9.86 6.27
N GLU A 35 26.94 -9.48 5.48
CA GLU A 35 26.46 -8.10 5.36
C GLU A 35 25.58 -7.70 6.54
N ILE A 36 24.76 -8.62 7.07
CA ILE A 36 24.05 -8.44 8.34
C ILE A 36 25.07 -8.30 9.49
N GLU A 37 26.13 -9.09 9.48
CA GLU A 37 27.24 -8.97 10.43
C GLU A 37 28.04 -7.69 10.21
N ALA A 38 28.25 -7.23 8.97
CA ALA A 38 28.87 -5.93 8.69
C ALA A 38 27.99 -4.77 9.18
N TYR A 39 26.67 -4.84 9.01
CA TYR A 39 25.69 -3.94 9.59
C TYR A 39 25.78 -3.92 11.14
N GLN A 40 25.89 -5.09 11.77
CA GLN A 40 26.09 -5.19 13.22
C GLN A 40 27.50 -4.73 13.67
N MET A 41 28.55 -4.99 12.88
CA MET A 41 29.95 -4.66 13.19
C MET A 41 30.31 -3.21 12.93
N GLN A 42 29.75 -2.58 11.89
CA GLN A 42 29.82 -1.13 11.68
C GLN A 42 29.19 -0.40 12.87
N LYS A 43 28.11 -0.96 13.43
CA LYS A 43 27.35 -0.38 14.53
C LYS A 43 27.93 -0.61 15.93
N TYR A 44 28.53 -1.78 16.21
CA TYR A 44 29.08 -2.09 17.54
C TYR A 44 30.61 -2.11 17.62
N GLY A 45 31.29 -2.43 16.52
CA GLY A 45 32.74 -2.68 16.49
C GLY A 45 33.59 -1.43 16.39
N GLN A 46 33.15 -0.40 15.64
CA GLN A 46 33.91 0.84 15.46
C GLN A 46 33.77 1.83 16.62
N LEU A 47 32.60 1.91 17.27
CA LEU A 47 32.33 2.86 18.37
C LEU A 47 33.16 2.64 19.65
N ARG A 48 33.60 1.40 19.95
CA ARG A 48 34.48 1.14 21.11
C ARG A 48 35.96 0.99 20.78
N GLY A 49 36.30 0.74 19.51
CA GLY A 49 37.65 0.34 19.12
C GLY A 49 38.64 1.48 18.85
N GLN A 50 38.16 2.71 18.60
CA GLN A 50 39.02 3.80 18.08
C GLN A 50 38.75 5.20 18.67
N LEU A 51 38.13 5.31 19.84
CA LEU A 51 38.03 6.61 20.51
C LEU A 51 39.38 7.00 21.12
N SER A 52 40.00 8.07 20.60
CA SER A 52 41.12 8.74 21.26
C SER A 52 40.66 9.35 22.59
N SER A 53 41.53 9.43 23.60
CA SER A 53 41.22 9.95 24.94
C SER A 53 40.53 11.32 24.96
N ASP A 54 40.74 12.13 23.93
CA ASP A 54 40.20 13.49 23.84
C ASP A 54 38.71 13.52 23.47
N ARG A 55 38.18 12.48 22.78
CA ARG A 55 36.77 12.34 22.38
C ARG A 55 35.87 11.75 23.47
N MET A 56 36.43 11.42 24.64
CA MET A 56 35.68 10.91 25.80
C MET A 56 35.18 12.02 26.73
N THR A 57 35.29 13.29 26.32
CA THR A 57 35.02 14.44 27.19
C THR A 57 33.72 15.18 26.88
N ASP A 58 33.20 15.07 25.66
CA ASP A 58 31.94 15.71 25.26
C ASP A 58 30.83 14.69 25.09
N SER A 59 29.66 15.06 25.63
CA SER A 59 28.43 14.27 25.61
C SER A 59 27.50 14.77 24.52
N CYS A 60 26.72 13.86 23.93
CA CYS A 60 25.65 14.22 23.02
C CYS A 60 24.38 14.77 23.70
N ASP A 61 24.38 14.95 25.03
CA ASP A 61 23.22 15.45 25.76
C ASP A 61 22.85 16.87 25.33
N GLY A 62 21.66 17.01 24.74
CA GLY A 62 21.11 18.28 24.27
C GLY A 62 21.71 18.82 22.95
N ILE A 63 22.49 18.02 22.23
CA ILE A 63 23.12 18.40 20.94
C ILE A 63 23.03 17.30 19.87
N CYS A 64 22.02 16.44 19.91
CA CYS A 64 21.76 15.45 18.86
C CYS A 64 21.60 16.14 17.50
N GLY A 65 22.23 15.58 16.45
CA GLY A 65 22.28 16.18 15.11
C GLY A 65 23.36 17.25 14.90
N GLU A 66 24.13 17.61 15.94
CA GLU A 66 25.17 18.64 15.86
C GLU A 66 26.58 18.10 16.14
N GLN A 67 27.59 18.90 15.79
CA GLN A 67 28.99 18.64 16.14
C GLN A 67 29.31 19.16 17.54
N ALA A 68 29.85 18.31 18.39
CA ALA A 68 30.34 18.69 19.71
C ALA A 68 31.63 19.54 19.61
N PRO A 69 31.94 20.38 20.62
CA PRO A 69 33.14 21.25 20.62
C PRO A 69 34.48 20.52 20.43
N SER A 70 34.59 19.25 20.84
CA SER A 70 35.75 18.37 20.62
C SER A 70 35.90 17.89 19.18
N GLY A 71 34.95 18.18 18.31
CA GLY A 71 34.93 17.82 16.90
C GLY A 71 34.34 16.44 16.60
N CYS A 72 33.78 15.75 17.61
CA CYS A 72 32.96 14.55 17.39
C CYS A 72 31.52 14.94 17.00
N TRP A 73 30.81 14.06 16.30
CA TRP A 73 29.44 14.28 15.85
C TRP A 73 28.43 13.46 16.64
N CYS A 74 27.24 14.03 16.85
CA CYS A 74 26.11 13.44 17.57
C CYS A 74 24.92 13.15 16.63
N ASP A 75 25.20 12.80 15.39
CA ASP A 75 24.23 12.48 14.33
C ASP A 75 24.35 11.00 13.92
N ASN A 76 23.44 10.52 13.06
CA ASN A 76 23.49 9.13 12.60
C ASN A 76 24.67 8.85 11.63
N ASP A 77 25.15 9.88 10.92
CA ASP A 77 26.26 9.78 9.97
C ASP A 77 27.63 9.62 10.64
N CYS A 78 27.74 10.00 11.92
CA CYS A 78 28.99 9.89 12.68
C CYS A 78 29.55 8.46 12.70
N VAL A 79 28.67 7.47 12.59
CA VAL A 79 29.01 6.04 12.57
C VAL A 79 29.71 5.70 11.26
N GLN A 80 29.25 6.27 10.15
CA GLN A 80 29.87 6.12 8.84
C GLN A 80 31.21 6.85 8.77
N HIS A 81 31.31 8.03 9.37
CA HIS A 81 32.51 8.86 9.36
C HIS A 81 33.55 8.47 10.43
N GLY A 82 33.18 7.64 11.42
CA GLY A 82 34.07 7.20 12.48
C GLY A 82 34.43 8.31 13.48
N ASP A 83 33.52 9.26 13.68
CA ASP A 83 33.70 10.46 14.48
C ASP A 83 32.59 10.67 15.52
N CYS A 84 31.80 9.65 15.82
CA CYS A 84 30.82 9.71 16.91
C CYS A 84 31.41 10.15 18.24
N CYS A 85 30.65 10.97 18.97
CA CYS A 85 30.90 11.17 20.39
C CYS A 85 30.64 9.88 21.18
N PHE A 86 31.28 9.78 22.34
CA PHE A 86 31.40 8.50 23.06
C PHE A 86 30.08 7.92 23.56
N ASP A 87 29.08 8.78 23.78
CA ASP A 87 27.75 8.45 24.30
C ASP A 87 26.64 8.68 23.27
N PHE A 88 26.99 8.92 21.99
CA PHE A 88 26.02 9.13 20.92
C PHE A 88 24.91 8.07 20.93
N LEU A 89 25.27 6.77 20.97
CA LEU A 89 24.28 5.70 21.00
C LEU A 89 23.40 5.71 22.27
N ASP A 90 23.96 6.11 23.40
CA ASP A 90 23.26 6.11 24.69
C ASP A 90 22.31 7.33 24.82
N VAL A 91 22.64 8.43 24.15
CA VAL A 91 21.95 9.72 24.28
C VAL A 91 21.06 10.03 23.07
N CYS A 92 21.60 9.91 21.85
CA CYS A 92 20.89 10.20 20.60
C CYS A 92 20.46 8.95 19.84
N GLY A 93 21.11 7.80 20.06
CA GLY A 93 20.78 6.54 19.39
C GLY A 93 19.37 6.01 19.68
N ASN A 94 18.60 6.69 20.54
CA ASN A 94 17.22 6.40 20.84
C ASN A 94 16.21 7.07 19.88
N GLN A 95 16.62 7.91 18.92
CA GLN A 95 15.74 8.47 17.88
C GLN A 95 16.52 8.68 16.57
N PRO A 96 15.96 8.36 15.39
CA PRO A 96 16.52 8.83 14.13
C PRO A 96 16.44 10.37 14.04
N ASP A 97 17.40 11.00 13.36
CA ASP A 97 17.34 12.45 13.10
C ASP A 97 16.08 12.76 12.30
N VAL A 98 15.25 13.69 12.81
CA VAL A 98 13.96 14.03 12.20
C VAL A 98 14.21 14.61 10.80
N LEU A 99 13.71 13.92 9.78
CA LEU A 99 13.66 14.45 8.43
C LEU A 99 12.54 15.50 8.38
N GLU A 100 12.92 16.77 8.19
CA GLU A 100 11.96 17.86 8.00
C GLU A 100 11.31 17.72 6.63
N MET A 101 10.05 17.31 6.61
CA MET A 101 9.22 17.23 5.41
C MET A 101 8.52 18.57 5.15
N PRO A 102 8.25 18.92 3.87
CA PRO A 102 7.48 20.12 3.54
C PRO A 102 6.03 20.02 4.04
N GLU A 103 5.39 21.17 4.24
CA GLU A 103 3.97 21.27 4.64
C GLU A 103 3.02 20.83 3.51
N ASP A 104 1.77 20.52 3.88
CA ASP A 104 0.69 20.09 2.98
C ASP A 104 1.06 18.87 2.12
N MET A 105 1.85 17.96 2.69
CA MET A 105 2.29 16.75 2.03
C MET A 105 1.15 15.77 1.81
N TRP A 106 1.21 15.01 0.72
CA TRP A 106 0.48 13.74 0.63
C TRP A 106 1.17 12.76 -0.30
N VAL A 107 1.02 11.48 0.02
CA VAL A 107 1.59 10.38 -0.76
C VAL A 107 0.46 9.68 -1.53
N PRO A 108 0.54 9.56 -2.88
CA PRO A 108 -0.48 8.90 -3.68
C PRO A 108 -0.46 7.38 -3.53
N GLY A 109 -1.64 6.77 -3.63
CA GLY A 109 -1.78 5.32 -3.80
C GLY A 109 -1.20 4.85 -5.13
N GLU A 110 -0.72 3.62 -5.22
CA GLU A 110 -0.19 3.08 -6.49
C GLU A 110 -1.24 2.99 -7.60
N PHE A 111 -2.53 2.86 -7.22
CA PHE A 111 -3.66 2.84 -8.14
C PHE A 111 -4.05 4.24 -8.66
N GLU A 112 -3.40 5.31 -8.20
CA GLU A 112 -3.58 6.66 -8.72
C GLU A 112 -2.79 6.89 -10.02
N GLU A 113 -2.91 8.08 -10.60
CA GLU A 113 -2.32 8.39 -11.90
C GLU A 113 -0.78 8.42 -11.84
N VAL A 114 -0.15 7.76 -12.80
CA VAL A 114 1.31 7.67 -12.94
C VAL A 114 1.75 8.23 -14.29
N GLN A 115 2.81 9.05 -14.30
CA GLN A 115 3.38 9.58 -15.55
C GLN A 115 4.44 8.64 -16.13
N SER A 116 5.13 7.88 -15.27
CA SER A 116 6.20 7.00 -15.69
C SER A 116 6.42 5.84 -14.74
N VAL A 117 7.07 4.80 -15.25
CA VAL A 117 7.53 3.66 -14.44
C VAL A 117 9.02 3.45 -14.67
N LEU A 118 9.78 3.49 -13.58
CA LEU A 118 11.20 3.21 -13.52
C LEU A 118 11.44 1.70 -13.50
N LEU A 119 12.40 1.24 -14.31
CA LEU A 119 12.96 -0.11 -14.23
C LEU A 119 14.46 -0.07 -14.52
N ARG A 120 15.19 -1.06 -14.02
CA ARG A 120 16.60 -1.26 -14.33
C ARG A 120 16.77 -2.32 -15.40
N TRP A 121 17.26 -1.94 -16.58
CA TRP A 121 17.44 -2.87 -17.68
C TRP A 121 18.51 -3.93 -17.36
N PRO A 122 18.29 -5.22 -17.65
CA PRO A 122 19.28 -6.26 -17.40
C PRO A 122 20.48 -6.08 -18.36
N THR A 123 21.70 -6.29 -17.87
CA THR A 123 22.89 -6.47 -18.74
C THR A 123 22.87 -7.85 -19.41
N SER A 124 22.24 -8.84 -18.77
CA SER A 124 22.00 -10.16 -19.37
C SER A 124 20.97 -10.09 -20.51
N SER A 125 21.42 -10.40 -21.73
CA SER A 125 20.55 -10.52 -22.91
C SER A 125 20.01 -11.94 -23.10
N SER A 126 19.90 -12.74 -22.04
CA SER A 126 19.37 -14.10 -22.14
C SER A 126 17.93 -14.08 -22.67
N GLY A 127 17.48 -15.17 -23.31
CA GLY A 127 16.12 -15.21 -23.86
C GLY A 127 15.02 -14.97 -22.82
N ALA A 128 15.25 -15.35 -21.55
CA ALA A 128 14.29 -15.11 -20.48
C ALA A 128 14.25 -13.63 -20.07
N TYR A 129 15.41 -13.02 -19.81
CA TYR A 129 15.51 -11.58 -19.50
C TYR A 129 14.94 -10.72 -20.62
N ARG A 130 15.28 -11.07 -21.86
CA ARG A 130 14.76 -10.40 -23.06
C ARG A 130 13.24 -10.42 -23.12
N ARG A 131 12.60 -11.58 -23.01
CA ARG A 131 11.13 -11.67 -23.08
C ARG A 131 10.46 -10.90 -21.94
N LEU A 132 10.96 -11.03 -20.71
CA LEU A 132 10.40 -10.34 -19.55
C LEU A 132 10.47 -8.81 -19.68
N TYR A 133 11.67 -8.26 -19.88
CA TYR A 133 11.87 -6.81 -19.86
C TYR A 133 11.29 -6.11 -21.09
N THR A 134 11.32 -6.75 -22.26
CA THR A 134 10.66 -6.20 -23.45
C THR A 134 9.14 -6.28 -23.33
N ALA A 135 8.58 -7.31 -22.69
CA ALA A 135 7.14 -7.35 -22.37
C ALA A 135 6.75 -6.27 -21.37
N LEU A 136 7.54 -6.06 -20.34
CA LEU A 136 7.30 -5.05 -19.33
C LEU A 136 7.37 -3.63 -19.90
N ALA A 137 8.45 -3.29 -20.61
CA ALA A 137 8.57 -1.97 -21.24
C ALA A 137 7.44 -1.72 -22.26
N ASP A 138 7.06 -2.74 -23.02
CA ASP A 138 5.99 -2.65 -24.00
C ASP A 138 4.60 -2.48 -23.38
N ALA A 139 4.35 -3.11 -22.22
CA ALA A 139 3.12 -2.93 -21.46
C ALA A 139 3.05 -1.53 -20.81
N ILE A 140 4.14 -1.09 -20.17
CA ILE A 140 4.21 0.22 -19.53
C ILE A 140 4.00 1.34 -20.56
N GLN A 141 4.68 1.28 -21.71
CA GLN A 141 4.61 2.35 -22.73
C GLN A 141 3.23 2.56 -23.36
N GLN A 142 2.27 1.64 -23.14
CA GLN A 142 0.88 1.84 -23.56
C GLN A 142 0.15 2.87 -22.69
N GLU A 143 0.59 3.03 -21.43
CA GLU A 143 -0.13 3.80 -20.40
C GLU A 143 0.72 4.94 -19.80
N ALA A 144 2.05 4.80 -19.75
CA ALA A 144 2.99 5.75 -19.13
C ALA A 144 4.38 5.70 -19.80
N GLU A 145 5.25 6.68 -19.53
CA GLU A 145 6.63 6.67 -20.06
C GLU A 145 7.50 5.62 -19.33
N VAL A 146 8.32 4.86 -20.06
CA VAL A 146 9.24 3.87 -19.45
C VAL A 146 10.57 4.53 -19.12
N TRP A 147 10.95 4.58 -17.85
CA TRP A 147 12.23 5.14 -17.42
C TRP A 147 13.21 4.00 -17.19
N ILE A 148 14.26 3.98 -17.98
CA ILE A 148 15.16 2.83 -18.07
C ILE A 148 16.52 3.23 -17.49
N VAL A 149 16.81 2.73 -16.29
CA VAL A 149 18.16 2.74 -15.72
C VAL A 149 18.98 1.69 -16.45
N TYR A 150 20.15 2.07 -16.95
CA TYR A 150 21.04 1.17 -17.67
C TYR A 150 22.50 1.53 -17.42
N SER A 151 23.39 0.59 -17.71
CA SER A 151 24.84 0.82 -17.66
C SER A 151 25.44 0.65 -19.06
N GLY A 152 26.26 1.61 -19.49
CA GLY A 152 26.96 1.55 -20.77
C GLY A 152 26.20 2.24 -21.90
N ASP A 153 25.71 1.47 -22.88
CA ASP A 153 25.07 1.95 -24.11
C ASP A 153 23.67 1.33 -24.30
N THR A 154 22.73 2.11 -24.86
CA THR A 154 21.33 1.74 -25.11
C THR A 154 21.16 0.75 -26.27
N THR A 155 22.20 0.48 -27.08
CA THR A 155 22.16 -0.50 -28.18
C THR A 155 21.60 -1.86 -27.73
N ASN A 156 21.91 -2.32 -26.51
CA ASN A 156 21.38 -3.58 -25.99
C ASN A 156 19.85 -3.54 -25.80
N VAL A 157 19.31 -2.43 -25.28
CA VAL A 157 17.87 -2.22 -25.08
C VAL A 157 17.13 -2.33 -26.41
N HIS A 158 17.56 -1.56 -27.41
CA HIS A 158 16.94 -1.56 -28.73
C HIS A 158 17.05 -2.92 -29.42
N ASN A 159 18.21 -3.57 -29.37
CA ASN A 159 18.38 -4.91 -29.93
C ASN A 159 17.43 -5.94 -29.29
N MET A 160 17.26 -5.89 -27.97
CA MET A 160 16.35 -6.79 -27.25
C MET A 160 14.89 -6.56 -27.65
N MET A 161 14.47 -5.30 -27.77
CA MET A 161 13.14 -4.92 -28.25
C MET A 161 12.90 -5.42 -29.69
N ASP A 162 13.84 -5.16 -30.61
CA ASP A 162 13.74 -5.57 -32.02
C ASP A 162 13.64 -7.09 -32.18
N MET A 163 14.40 -7.85 -31.38
CA MET A 163 14.39 -9.32 -31.41
C MET A 163 13.05 -9.92 -30.98
N GLU A 164 12.28 -9.25 -30.14
CA GLU A 164 10.93 -9.64 -29.75
C GLU A 164 9.85 -8.95 -30.62
N GLY A 165 10.26 -8.21 -31.66
CA GLY A 165 9.36 -7.52 -32.59
C GLY A 165 8.65 -6.33 -31.97
N LYS A 166 9.23 -5.73 -30.93
CA LYS A 166 8.64 -4.61 -30.17
C LYS A 166 9.39 -3.33 -30.45
N THR A 167 8.68 -2.21 -30.50
CA THR A 167 9.28 -0.87 -30.69
C THR A 167 9.20 -0.11 -29.38
N LEU A 168 10.30 0.46 -28.92
CA LEU A 168 10.33 1.34 -27.75
C LEU A 168 10.15 2.79 -28.21
N TYR A 169 9.01 3.42 -27.88
CA TYR A 169 8.66 4.76 -28.41
C TYR A 169 8.31 5.80 -27.34
N ASN A 170 8.00 5.39 -26.10
CA ASN A 170 7.66 6.29 -25.00
C ASN A 170 8.58 5.99 -23.81
N HIS A 171 9.79 6.56 -23.81
CA HIS A 171 10.83 6.21 -22.84
C HIS A 171 11.84 7.34 -22.56
N LYS A 172 12.46 7.25 -21.38
CA LYS A 172 13.67 7.98 -20.99
C LYS A 172 14.76 7.02 -20.53
N PHE A 173 16.01 7.42 -20.74
CA PHE A 173 17.19 6.65 -20.35
C PHE A 173 17.97 7.37 -19.26
N LEU A 174 18.35 6.63 -18.22
CA LEU A 174 19.22 7.09 -17.14
C LEU A 174 20.48 6.22 -17.10
N ASN A 175 21.63 6.78 -17.48
CA ASN A 175 22.90 6.05 -17.50
C ASN A 175 23.60 6.18 -16.15
N VAL A 176 23.20 5.34 -15.19
CA VAL A 176 23.75 5.31 -13.83
C VAL A 176 24.00 3.85 -13.48
N PRO A 177 25.17 3.52 -12.90
CA PRO A 177 25.41 2.16 -12.45
C PRO A 177 24.47 1.79 -11.30
N SER A 178 24.09 0.52 -11.22
CA SER A 178 23.29 0.00 -10.11
C SER A 178 23.86 -1.34 -9.63
N ASN A 179 23.55 -1.72 -8.41
CA ASN A 179 23.92 -3.02 -7.85
C ASN A 179 22.91 -4.12 -8.20
N SER A 180 21.62 -3.78 -8.35
CA SER A 180 20.57 -4.78 -8.57
C SER A 180 19.41 -4.30 -9.46
N ILE A 181 18.51 -5.23 -9.79
CA ILE A 181 17.30 -5.00 -10.60
C ILE A 181 16.08 -4.57 -9.76
N TRP A 182 16.19 -4.53 -8.44
CA TRP A 182 15.07 -4.37 -7.51
C TRP A 182 14.62 -2.92 -7.37
N ALA A 183 14.28 -2.27 -8.49
CA ALA A 183 13.92 -0.86 -8.55
C ALA A 183 12.77 -0.48 -7.61
N ARG A 184 11.92 -1.44 -7.23
CA ARG A 184 10.88 -1.24 -6.21
C ARG A 184 11.44 -0.92 -4.83
N ASP A 185 12.54 -1.53 -4.46
CA ASP A 185 13.04 -1.45 -3.09
C ASP A 185 13.81 -0.15 -2.87
N TYR A 186 14.65 0.24 -3.83
CA TYR A 186 15.52 1.43 -3.77
C TYR A 186 15.02 2.63 -4.59
N GLY A 187 13.97 2.47 -5.40
CA GLY A 187 13.52 3.52 -6.30
C GLY A 187 12.95 4.73 -5.55
N PRO A 188 12.91 5.91 -6.19
CA PRO A 188 12.36 7.11 -5.58
C PRO A 188 10.88 6.94 -5.28
N PHE A 189 10.46 7.32 -4.07
CA PHE A 189 9.06 7.26 -3.67
C PHE A 189 8.42 8.65 -3.79
N GLY A 190 7.54 8.82 -4.78
CA GLY A 190 6.96 10.13 -5.09
C GLY A 190 5.86 10.58 -4.14
N PHE A 191 5.87 11.87 -3.81
CA PHE A 191 4.84 12.54 -3.03
C PHE A 191 4.63 13.97 -3.53
N TYR A 192 3.49 14.57 -3.19
CA TYR A 192 3.21 15.97 -3.50
C TYR A 192 3.23 16.83 -2.24
N HIS A 193 3.56 18.11 -2.37
CA HIS A 193 3.52 19.06 -1.26
C HIS A 193 3.21 20.49 -1.69
N GLY A 194 2.93 21.33 -0.69
CA GLY A 194 2.66 22.76 -0.86
C GLY A 194 1.36 23.06 -1.62
N GLU A 195 1.09 24.36 -1.77
CA GLU A 195 -0.14 24.86 -2.41
C GLU A 195 -0.22 24.54 -3.92
N GLU A 196 0.91 24.15 -4.53
CA GLU A 196 1.08 23.98 -5.98
C GLU A 196 1.23 22.51 -6.42
N ASP A 197 0.85 21.54 -5.56
CA ASP A 197 1.01 20.09 -5.79
C ASP A 197 2.41 19.76 -6.36
N GLU A 198 3.47 20.31 -5.75
CA GLU A 198 4.84 20.13 -6.20
C GLU A 198 5.27 18.67 -5.98
N LEU A 199 5.83 18.03 -7.00
CA LEU A 199 6.31 16.66 -6.91
C LEU A 199 7.73 16.65 -6.34
N ALA A 200 7.95 15.83 -5.32
CA ALA A 200 9.27 15.55 -4.76
C ALA A 200 9.40 14.05 -4.45
N PHE A 201 10.60 13.62 -4.07
CA PHE A 201 10.89 12.23 -3.72
C PHE A 201 11.28 12.05 -2.26
N ILE A 202 10.80 10.97 -1.66
CA ILE A 202 11.38 10.37 -0.47
C ILE A 202 12.35 9.28 -0.97
N ASP A 203 13.62 9.45 -0.65
CA ASP A 203 14.66 8.45 -0.86
C ASP A 203 14.69 7.52 0.34
N MET A 204 14.07 6.35 0.12
CA MET A 204 14.06 5.24 1.07
C MET A 204 15.44 4.59 1.07
N GLN A 205 16.24 4.90 2.10
CA GLN A 205 17.58 4.34 2.22
C GLN A 205 17.54 2.81 2.24
N TYR A 206 18.20 2.20 1.25
CA TYR A 206 18.11 0.75 1.05
C TYR A 206 19.10 -0.01 1.93
N TYR A 207 20.36 -0.19 1.49
CA TYR A 207 21.41 -0.85 2.28
C TYR A 207 22.78 -0.21 2.05
N PRO A 208 23.67 -0.13 3.06
CA PRO A 208 25.05 0.33 2.86
C PRO A 208 25.86 -0.58 1.94
N SER A 209 25.48 -1.86 1.81
CA SER A 209 26.11 -2.81 0.89
C SER A 209 25.68 -2.64 -0.56
N ARG A 210 24.67 -1.79 -0.84
CA ARG A 210 24.20 -1.45 -2.18
C ARG A 210 24.25 0.05 -2.46
N PRO A 211 25.43 0.68 -2.37
CA PRO A 211 25.56 2.12 -2.52
C PRO A 211 25.13 2.63 -3.91
N LEU A 212 25.30 1.83 -4.98
CA LEU A 212 24.90 2.25 -6.32
C LEU A 212 23.39 2.18 -6.53
N ASP A 213 22.68 1.33 -5.77
CA ASP A 213 21.21 1.34 -5.77
C ASP A 213 20.69 2.58 -5.01
N ASN A 214 21.35 2.95 -3.89
CA ASN A 214 21.04 4.18 -3.13
C ASN A 214 21.27 5.48 -3.92
N ASP A 215 22.15 5.47 -4.94
CA ASP A 215 22.38 6.66 -5.76
C ASP A 215 21.25 6.91 -6.79
N ILE A 216 20.35 5.93 -7.01
CA ILE A 216 19.33 6.01 -8.07
C ILE A 216 18.26 7.08 -7.78
N PRO A 217 17.62 7.17 -6.60
CA PRO A 217 16.63 8.21 -6.31
C PRO A 217 17.13 9.63 -6.61
N GLN A 218 18.34 9.97 -6.14
CA GLN A 218 18.94 11.27 -6.39
C GLN A 218 19.17 11.53 -7.89
N ALA A 219 19.66 10.52 -8.63
CA ALA A 219 19.88 10.68 -10.06
C ALA A 219 18.57 10.87 -10.85
N VAL A 220 17.47 10.27 -10.39
CA VAL A 220 16.13 10.48 -10.97
C VAL A 220 15.62 11.87 -10.60
N ALA A 221 15.79 12.31 -9.35
CA ALA A 221 15.43 13.66 -8.90
C ALA A 221 16.16 14.75 -9.71
N ASP A 222 17.47 14.59 -9.91
CA ASP A 222 18.30 15.50 -10.71
C ASP A 222 17.82 15.58 -12.16
N MET A 223 17.39 14.45 -12.75
CA MET A 223 16.81 14.43 -14.10
C MET A 223 15.50 15.22 -14.18
N MET A 224 14.70 15.16 -13.11
CA MET A 224 13.41 15.84 -13.01
C MET A 224 13.53 17.32 -12.60
N GLY A 225 14.63 17.68 -11.94
CA GLY A 225 14.81 18.99 -11.33
C GLY A 225 13.87 19.20 -10.13
N ILE A 226 13.69 18.15 -9.31
CA ILE A 226 12.85 18.17 -8.10
C ILE A 226 13.68 17.82 -6.86
N ASP A 227 13.11 18.09 -5.68
CA ASP A 227 13.77 17.80 -4.41
C ASP A 227 13.73 16.30 -4.05
N ASN A 228 14.77 15.87 -3.34
CA ASN A 228 14.94 14.50 -2.85
C ASN A 228 15.23 14.51 -1.35
N TYR A 229 14.34 13.91 -0.56
CA TYR A 229 14.38 13.89 0.89
C TYR A 229 14.84 12.51 1.36
N VAL A 230 16.04 12.44 1.91
CA VAL A 230 16.70 11.17 2.26
C VAL A 230 16.32 10.73 3.67
N MET A 231 15.77 9.51 3.80
CA MET A 231 15.38 8.95 5.08
C MET A 231 16.60 8.56 5.93
N ASN A 232 16.54 8.82 7.23
CA ASN A 232 17.51 8.33 8.21
C ASN A 232 17.15 6.94 8.77
N LEU A 233 16.33 6.17 8.04
CA LEU A 233 15.85 4.85 8.40
C LEU A 233 15.88 3.93 7.18
N TYR A 234 16.21 2.66 7.39
CA TYR A 234 16.22 1.68 6.30
C TYR A 234 14.80 1.28 5.93
N GLN A 235 14.45 1.48 4.66
CA GLN A 235 13.13 1.18 4.15
C GLN A 235 13.24 0.61 2.75
N GLU A 236 12.47 -0.45 2.48
CA GLU A 236 12.28 -1.00 1.15
C GLU A 236 10.89 -0.62 0.62
N GLY A 237 10.79 -0.09 -0.60
CA GLY A 237 9.51 0.25 -1.20
C GLY A 237 8.58 -0.95 -1.41
N GLY A 238 9.11 -2.17 -1.58
CA GLY A 238 8.30 -3.39 -1.63
C GLY A 238 7.66 -3.74 -0.27
N ASN A 239 8.19 -3.22 0.83
CA ASN A 239 7.61 -3.34 2.15
C ASN A 239 6.89 -2.07 2.59
N LEU A 240 6.25 -1.35 1.66
CA LEU A 240 5.39 -0.20 1.93
C LEU A 240 4.21 -0.19 0.94
N MET A 241 3.00 0.01 1.46
CA MET A 241 1.81 0.32 0.67
C MET A 241 1.09 1.49 1.31
N VAL A 242 0.49 2.34 0.48
CA VAL A 242 -0.20 3.56 0.93
C VAL A 242 -1.55 3.66 0.25
N ASP A 243 -2.56 4.15 0.96
CA ASP A 243 -3.93 4.27 0.47
C ASP A 243 -4.22 5.57 -0.30
N GLY A 244 -3.24 6.48 -0.38
CA GLY A 244 -3.42 7.80 -0.97
C GLY A 244 -4.00 8.85 -0.01
N PHE A 245 -4.35 8.49 1.23
CA PHE A 245 -5.09 9.34 2.18
C PHE A 245 -4.54 9.32 3.61
N GLY A 246 -3.30 8.85 3.79
CA GLY A 246 -2.59 8.91 5.07
C GLY A 246 -2.63 7.62 5.88
N PHE A 247 -2.97 6.48 5.26
CA PHE A 247 -2.84 5.16 5.86
C PHE A 247 -1.69 4.37 5.20
N GLY A 248 -0.68 4.01 6.00
CA GLY A 248 0.45 3.18 5.58
C GLY A 248 0.35 1.72 6.03
N TYR A 249 0.82 0.79 5.19
CA TYR A 249 0.97 -0.63 5.54
C TYR A 249 2.40 -1.08 5.25
N TYR A 250 3.05 -1.75 6.21
CA TYR A 250 4.35 -2.37 6.03
C TYR A 250 4.49 -3.56 6.98
N SER A 251 5.14 -4.64 6.59
CA SER A 251 5.28 -5.76 7.52
C SER A 251 6.23 -5.44 8.69
N THR A 252 6.19 -6.26 9.74
CA THR A 252 7.17 -6.22 10.84
C THR A 252 8.62 -6.39 10.40
N GLY A 253 8.88 -6.79 9.14
CA GLY A 253 10.22 -6.74 8.54
C GLY A 253 10.84 -5.34 8.57
N ALA A 254 10.03 -4.27 8.59
CA ALA A 254 10.53 -2.91 8.78
C ALA A 254 11.25 -2.70 10.12
N TYR A 255 10.82 -3.40 11.17
CA TYR A 255 11.45 -3.34 12.50
C TYR A 255 12.75 -4.16 12.54
N ASP A 256 12.75 -5.34 11.91
CA ASP A 256 13.94 -6.20 11.79
C ASP A 256 15.12 -5.49 11.11
N ARG A 257 14.83 -4.55 10.20
CA ARG A 257 15.82 -3.72 9.48
C ARG A 257 16.35 -2.56 10.31
N ASN A 258 15.60 -2.18 11.34
CA ASN A 258 15.89 -1.04 12.19
C ASN A 258 15.99 -1.42 13.69
N PRO A 259 16.73 -2.49 14.06
CA PRO A 259 16.71 -3.11 15.38
C PRO A 259 17.30 -2.26 16.53
N ILE A 260 17.76 -1.04 16.25
CA ILE A 260 18.19 -0.11 17.31
C ILE A 260 17.07 0.77 17.83
N TRP A 261 16.02 0.93 17.04
CA TRP A 261 14.86 1.70 17.42
C TRP A 261 13.73 0.75 17.80
N THR A 262 12.86 1.19 18.71
CA THR A 262 11.65 0.44 19.03
C THR A 262 10.68 0.51 17.85
N GLU A 263 9.73 -0.42 17.81
CA GLU A 263 8.65 -0.40 16.81
C GLU A 263 7.90 0.94 16.81
N GLU A 264 7.62 1.49 17.99
CA GLU A 264 6.98 2.81 18.16
C GLU A 264 7.78 3.95 17.52
N ILE A 265 9.10 3.95 17.66
CA ILE A 265 9.96 4.98 17.07
C ILE A 265 9.99 4.86 15.54
N VAL A 266 10.08 3.63 15.03
CA VAL A 266 10.04 3.37 13.59
C VAL A 266 8.69 3.81 13.02
N ASP A 267 7.60 3.51 13.71
CA ASP A 267 6.25 3.91 13.32
C ASP A 267 6.09 5.44 13.30
N ASP A 268 6.52 6.13 14.36
CA ASP A 268 6.37 7.58 14.47
C ASP A 268 7.25 8.31 13.45
N TYR A 269 8.47 7.85 13.21
CA TYR A 269 9.33 8.38 12.14
C TYR A 269 8.70 8.22 10.76
N LYS A 270 8.10 7.06 10.48
CA LYS A 270 7.40 6.82 9.21
C LYS A 270 6.14 7.66 9.08
N LYS A 271 5.36 7.82 10.16
CA LYS A 271 4.18 8.69 10.15
C LYS A 271 4.56 10.14 9.82
N SER A 272 5.64 10.67 10.40
CA SER A 272 6.08 12.03 10.07
C SER A 272 6.67 12.14 8.66
N THR A 273 7.43 11.12 8.22
CA THR A 273 8.08 11.13 6.89
C THR A 273 7.08 10.99 5.74
N PHE A 274 6.03 10.18 5.90
CA PHE A 274 5.06 9.89 4.84
C PHE A 274 3.68 10.54 5.06
N ASP A 275 3.56 11.42 6.07
CA ASP A 275 2.30 12.06 6.49
C ASP A 275 1.16 11.05 6.72
N PHE A 276 1.47 10.00 7.49
CA PHE A 276 0.47 9.01 7.87
C PHE A 276 -0.24 9.40 9.16
N HIS A 277 -1.57 9.44 9.14
CA HIS A 277 -2.38 9.52 10.34
C HIS A 277 -2.49 8.16 11.06
N SER A 278 -2.27 7.06 10.33
CA SER A 278 -2.31 5.69 10.87
C SER A 278 -1.43 4.74 10.08
N VAL A 279 -0.93 3.70 10.74
CA VAL A 279 -0.16 2.63 10.13
C VAL A 279 -0.67 1.27 10.61
N ALA A 280 -0.53 0.25 9.76
CA ALA A 280 -0.71 -1.14 10.16
C ALA A 280 0.57 -1.93 9.86
N ALA A 281 1.06 -2.63 10.88
CA ALA A 281 2.27 -3.42 10.81
C ALA A 281 2.01 -4.94 10.88
N PRO A 282 1.47 -5.57 9.82
CA PRO A 282 1.23 -7.01 9.82
C PRO A 282 2.52 -7.82 10.00
N LEU A 283 2.39 -9.03 10.52
CA LEU A 283 3.53 -9.95 10.69
C LEU A 283 4.15 -10.27 9.33
N ARG A 284 5.48 -10.17 9.25
CA ARG A 284 6.24 -10.60 8.07
C ARG A 284 6.05 -12.09 7.77
N LEU A 285 6.13 -12.42 6.50
CA LEU A 285 6.19 -13.80 6.04
C LEU A 285 7.59 -14.40 6.24
N SER A 286 7.64 -15.72 6.42
CA SER A 286 8.88 -16.50 6.62
C SER A 286 9.26 -17.38 5.42
N CYS A 287 8.30 -17.58 4.52
CA CYS A 287 8.34 -18.53 3.41
C CYS A 287 7.90 -17.84 2.10
N ASP A 288 8.42 -16.64 1.82
CA ASP A 288 8.04 -15.78 0.69
C ASP A 288 9.19 -15.56 -0.32
N GLY A 289 10.23 -16.38 -0.26
CA GLY A 289 11.48 -16.16 -0.98
C GLY A 289 12.57 -15.51 -0.12
N GLY A 290 12.22 -14.98 1.06
CA GLY A 290 13.16 -14.43 2.05
C GLY A 290 13.02 -12.92 2.29
N THR A 291 12.01 -12.27 1.70
CA THR A 291 11.85 -10.80 1.78
C THR A 291 11.23 -10.38 3.10
N GLY A 292 10.17 -11.07 3.52
CA GLY A 292 9.23 -10.59 4.52
C GLY A 292 8.42 -9.37 4.06
N HIS A 293 8.44 -8.99 2.78
CA HIS A 293 7.76 -7.80 2.26
C HIS A 293 6.25 -8.02 2.17
N ILE A 294 5.51 -6.93 2.37
CA ILE A 294 4.05 -6.93 2.26
C ILE A 294 3.56 -7.15 0.82
N ASP A 295 4.28 -6.63 -0.18
CA ASP A 295 3.92 -6.75 -1.60
C ASP A 295 3.93 -8.19 -2.15
N MET A 296 4.53 -9.12 -1.42
CA MET A 296 4.55 -10.54 -1.78
C MET A 296 3.20 -11.23 -1.55
N TYR A 297 2.34 -10.68 -0.68
CA TYR A 297 1.07 -11.33 -0.32
C TYR A 297 -0.13 -10.40 -0.20
N ALA A 298 0.05 -9.08 -0.23
CA ALA A 298 -1.04 -8.11 -0.18
C ALA A 298 -0.81 -6.95 -1.15
N LYS A 299 -1.92 -6.35 -1.63
CA LYS A 299 -1.91 -5.15 -2.47
C LYS A 299 -3.20 -4.35 -2.32
N LEU A 300 -3.11 -3.04 -2.12
CA LEU A 300 -4.27 -2.16 -2.22
C LEU A 300 -4.70 -2.06 -3.68
N ILE A 301 -5.99 -2.27 -3.96
CA ILE A 301 -6.54 -2.17 -5.33
C ILE A 301 -7.43 -0.94 -5.53
N ASP A 302 -7.86 -0.32 -4.42
CA ASP A 302 -8.47 1.01 -4.33
C ASP A 302 -8.37 1.53 -2.88
N GLU A 303 -9.03 2.64 -2.55
CA GLU A 303 -9.00 3.26 -1.22
C GLU A 303 -9.74 2.46 -0.11
N ARG A 304 -10.47 1.41 -0.47
CA ARG A 304 -11.33 0.63 0.45
C ARG A 304 -11.20 -0.88 0.33
N SER A 305 -10.34 -1.38 -0.55
CA SER A 305 -10.17 -2.81 -0.84
C SER A 305 -8.69 -3.20 -0.86
N ILE A 306 -8.37 -4.29 -0.16
CA ILE A 306 -7.05 -4.91 -0.16
C ILE A 306 -7.15 -6.34 -0.68
N LEU A 307 -6.35 -6.64 -1.71
CA LEU A 307 -6.18 -7.96 -2.28
C LEU A 307 -5.12 -8.72 -1.48
N VAL A 308 -5.46 -9.89 -0.94
CA VAL A 308 -4.59 -10.70 -0.08
C VAL A 308 -4.54 -12.13 -0.57
N THR A 309 -3.35 -12.70 -0.68
CA THR A 309 -3.11 -14.09 -1.07
C THR A 309 -3.92 -15.08 -0.21
N GLU A 310 -4.45 -16.12 -0.84
CA GLU A 310 -5.16 -17.22 -0.21
C GLU A 310 -4.45 -18.54 -0.50
N TYR A 311 -3.87 -19.12 0.54
CA TYR A 311 -3.29 -20.46 0.49
C TYR A 311 -4.37 -21.51 0.78
N PRO A 312 -4.52 -22.54 -0.09
CA PRO A 312 -5.39 -23.68 0.16
C PRO A 312 -5.04 -24.45 1.43
N GLU A 313 -5.98 -25.25 1.96
CA GLU A 313 -5.80 -26.04 3.19
C GLU A 313 -4.62 -27.02 3.11
N GLU A 314 -4.27 -27.49 1.91
CA GLU A 314 -3.16 -28.40 1.66
C GLU A 314 -1.78 -27.76 1.85
N VAL A 315 -1.69 -26.43 1.90
CA VAL A 315 -0.45 -25.71 2.17
C VAL A 315 -0.10 -25.85 3.66
N THR A 316 1.05 -26.48 3.90
CA THR A 316 1.61 -26.76 5.24
C THR A 316 2.59 -25.70 5.74
N ALA A 317 2.94 -24.72 4.91
CA ALA A 317 3.80 -23.61 5.30
C ALA A 317 3.09 -22.74 6.35
N GLN A 318 3.84 -22.33 7.38
CA GLN A 318 3.31 -21.49 8.47
C GLN A 318 2.73 -20.16 7.99
N ASP A 319 3.21 -19.65 6.86
CA ASP A 319 2.75 -18.40 6.27
C ASP A 319 1.27 -18.40 5.92
N ARG A 320 0.64 -19.56 5.69
CA ARG A 320 -0.82 -19.64 5.54
C ARG A 320 -1.53 -19.10 6.78
N ASP A 321 -1.09 -19.51 7.95
CA ASP A 321 -1.71 -19.11 9.21
C ASP A 321 -1.36 -17.63 9.51
N ILE A 322 -0.12 -17.20 9.23
CA ILE A 322 0.31 -15.79 9.37
C ILE A 322 -0.53 -14.86 8.47
N ILE A 323 -0.82 -15.25 7.22
CA ILE A 323 -1.63 -14.43 6.31
C ILE A 323 -3.06 -14.27 6.87
N ASN A 324 -3.67 -15.34 7.38
CA ASN A 324 -5.00 -15.27 7.97
C ASN A 324 -5.00 -14.43 9.25
N ASP A 325 -3.98 -14.59 10.11
CA ASP A 325 -3.81 -13.74 11.30
C ASP A 325 -3.63 -12.27 10.93
N ASN A 326 -2.91 -11.98 9.84
CA ASN A 326 -2.74 -10.62 9.33
C ASN A 326 -4.05 -10.02 8.81
N ILE A 327 -4.89 -10.83 8.16
CA ILE A 327 -6.23 -10.41 7.76
C ILE A 327 -7.04 -10.03 9.00
N ASP A 328 -7.11 -10.91 9.99
CA ASP A 328 -7.98 -10.74 11.15
C ASP A 328 -7.54 -9.58 12.07
N ASN A 329 -6.23 -9.35 12.20
CA ASN A 329 -5.68 -8.41 13.18
C ASN A 329 -5.24 -7.06 12.58
N HIS A 330 -4.94 -7.00 11.28
CA HIS A 330 -4.39 -5.79 10.67
C HIS A 330 -5.21 -5.27 9.50
N PHE A 331 -5.65 -6.14 8.58
CA PHE A 331 -6.34 -5.67 7.37
C PHE A 331 -7.84 -5.47 7.58
N ALA A 332 -8.59 -6.50 7.98
CA ALA A 332 -10.04 -6.41 8.13
C ALA A 332 -10.51 -5.36 9.16
N PRO A 333 -9.82 -5.15 10.31
CA PRO A 333 -10.21 -4.10 11.25
C PRO A 333 -9.73 -2.69 10.87
N ALA A 334 -8.85 -2.55 9.87
CA ALA A 334 -8.43 -1.22 9.39
C ALA A 334 -9.63 -0.45 8.82
N ILE A 335 -9.64 0.85 9.08
CA ILE A 335 -10.67 1.76 8.58
C ILE A 335 -10.17 2.35 7.27
N SER A 336 -10.91 2.09 6.18
CA SER A 336 -10.67 2.67 4.86
C SER A 336 -10.78 4.19 4.87
N THR A 337 -10.29 4.81 3.80
CA THR A 337 -10.44 6.25 3.52
C THR A 337 -11.88 6.76 3.61
N TYR A 338 -12.89 5.90 3.42
CA TYR A 338 -14.31 6.26 3.46
C TYR A 338 -14.99 5.99 4.81
N GLY A 339 -14.22 5.63 5.84
CA GLY A 339 -14.74 5.41 7.20
C GLY A 339 -15.43 4.07 7.42
N THR A 340 -15.32 3.14 6.46
CA THR A 340 -15.80 1.76 6.57
C THR A 340 -14.64 0.80 6.82
N PRO A 341 -14.86 -0.39 7.41
CA PRO A 341 -13.84 -1.44 7.43
C PRO A 341 -13.32 -1.75 6.04
N MET A 342 -12.06 -2.15 5.95
CA MET A 342 -11.44 -2.58 4.70
C MET A 342 -12.10 -3.83 4.11
N GLU A 343 -12.35 -3.81 2.81
CA GLU A 343 -12.81 -4.97 2.05
C GLU A 343 -11.62 -5.90 1.75
N ILE A 344 -11.73 -7.15 2.18
CA ILE A 344 -10.73 -8.18 1.92
C ILE A 344 -11.10 -8.94 0.65
N VAL A 345 -10.27 -8.83 -0.37
CA VAL A 345 -10.38 -9.60 -1.61
C VAL A 345 -9.31 -10.70 -1.59
N ARG A 346 -9.68 -11.95 -1.90
CA ARG A 346 -8.74 -13.09 -1.83
C ARG A 346 -8.13 -13.41 -3.19
N SER A 347 -6.81 -13.35 -3.32
CA SER A 347 -6.12 -13.78 -4.54
C SER A 347 -5.77 -15.27 -4.46
N PRO A 348 -6.07 -16.08 -5.49
CA PRO A 348 -5.54 -17.44 -5.56
C PRO A 348 -4.01 -17.44 -5.61
N VAL A 349 -3.42 -18.61 -5.38
CA VAL A 349 -1.97 -18.83 -5.54
C VAL A 349 -1.65 -19.57 -6.84
N PRO A 350 -0.50 -19.27 -7.48
CA PRO A 350 -0.07 -19.98 -8.68
C PRO A 350 0.43 -21.39 -8.36
N ASN A 351 0.20 -22.32 -9.29
CA ASN A 351 0.84 -23.64 -9.27
C ASN A 351 2.29 -23.55 -9.72
N ARG A 352 3.06 -24.60 -9.42
CA ARG A 352 4.41 -24.82 -9.95
C ARG A 352 4.34 -25.25 -11.41
N ASP A 353 5.49 -25.26 -12.09
CA ASP A 353 5.57 -25.60 -13.52
C ASP A 353 5.03 -26.98 -13.91
N ASN A 354 4.94 -27.90 -12.95
CA ASN A 354 4.41 -29.25 -13.15
C ASN A 354 2.91 -29.37 -12.82
N GLY A 355 2.23 -28.26 -12.50
CA GLY A 355 0.82 -28.22 -12.10
C GLY A 355 0.57 -28.53 -10.62
N ASP A 356 1.60 -28.87 -9.85
CA ASP A 356 1.45 -29.12 -8.41
C ASP A 356 1.49 -27.81 -7.61
N LEU A 357 0.76 -27.78 -6.51
CA LEU A 357 0.84 -26.70 -5.52
C LEU A 357 2.15 -26.78 -4.71
N ALA A 358 2.78 -25.63 -4.46
CA ALA A 358 3.87 -25.54 -3.47
C ALA A 358 3.26 -25.54 -2.06
N THR A 359 3.55 -26.58 -1.27
CA THR A 359 2.87 -26.77 0.04
C THR A 359 3.78 -26.54 1.24
N SER A 360 5.10 -26.68 1.10
CA SER A 360 6.05 -26.51 2.20
C SER A 360 6.85 -25.22 2.09
N CYS A 361 7.30 -24.68 3.22
CA CYS A 361 8.11 -23.46 3.27
C CYS A 361 9.34 -23.50 2.34
N GLY A 362 10.04 -24.64 2.30
CA GLY A 362 11.21 -24.82 1.44
C GLY A 362 10.88 -24.79 -0.06
N GLN A 363 9.70 -25.28 -0.47
CA GLN A 363 9.26 -25.19 -1.86
C GLN A 363 8.92 -23.75 -2.23
N ILE A 364 8.18 -23.03 -1.38
CA ILE A 364 7.78 -21.64 -1.64
C ILE A 364 9.01 -20.73 -1.67
N ASN A 365 9.95 -20.88 -0.73
CA ASN A 365 11.20 -20.11 -0.75
C ASN A 365 12.06 -20.34 -1.99
N SER A 366 11.97 -21.51 -2.62
CA SER A 366 12.74 -21.81 -3.85
C SER A 366 12.10 -21.28 -5.13
N ASP A 367 10.84 -20.88 -5.07
CA ASP A 367 10.01 -20.49 -6.22
C ASP A 367 8.82 -19.66 -5.71
N ALA A 368 9.10 -18.43 -5.27
CA ALA A 368 8.13 -17.56 -4.62
C ALA A 368 7.18 -16.95 -5.67
N ARG A 369 6.04 -17.61 -5.90
CA ARG A 369 5.00 -17.20 -6.85
C ARG A 369 3.85 -16.50 -6.14
N GLY A 370 3.38 -15.38 -6.67
CA GLY A 370 2.18 -14.68 -6.21
C GLY A 370 1.61 -13.76 -7.27
N TYR A 371 0.32 -13.90 -7.59
CA TYR A 371 -0.36 -13.02 -8.56
C TYR A 371 -0.47 -11.57 -8.08
N VAL A 372 -0.50 -11.37 -6.76
CA VAL A 372 -0.62 -10.06 -6.12
C VAL A 372 0.58 -9.14 -6.37
N ASN A 373 1.76 -9.69 -6.68
CA ASN A 373 3.00 -8.94 -6.90
C ASN A 373 3.07 -8.34 -8.34
N GLY A 374 1.94 -7.74 -8.76
CA GLY A 374 1.79 -6.98 -10.00
C GLY A 374 1.84 -5.48 -9.79
N LEU A 375 1.76 -4.73 -10.89
CA LEU A 375 1.93 -3.28 -10.92
C LEU A 375 0.69 -2.61 -11.53
N PHE A 376 0.17 -1.57 -10.86
CA PHE A 376 -0.77 -0.65 -11.49
C PHE A 376 -0.03 0.36 -12.37
N VAL A 377 -0.53 0.57 -13.59
CA VAL A 377 -0.10 1.64 -14.49
C VAL A 377 -1.35 2.22 -15.14
N ASN A 378 -1.86 3.32 -14.58
CA ASN A 378 -3.08 3.99 -15.04
C ASN A 378 -4.25 3.03 -15.25
N ARG A 379 -4.59 2.69 -16.49
CA ARG A 379 -5.75 1.86 -16.82
C ARG A 379 -5.41 0.36 -16.93
N SER A 380 -4.16 -0.01 -16.66
CA SER A 380 -3.67 -1.38 -16.70
C SER A 380 -3.22 -1.90 -15.34
N PHE A 381 -3.38 -3.21 -15.15
CA PHE A 381 -2.70 -3.96 -14.11
C PHE A 381 -1.78 -4.99 -14.78
N ILE A 382 -0.47 -4.79 -14.65
CA ILE A 382 0.53 -5.71 -15.17
C ILE A 382 0.67 -6.87 -14.18
N MET A 383 0.05 -8.00 -14.53
CA MET A 383 -0.09 -9.16 -13.67
C MET A 383 1.05 -10.15 -13.94
N PRO A 384 1.82 -10.57 -12.91
CA PRO A 384 2.75 -11.67 -13.06
C PRO A 384 1.97 -12.95 -13.33
N ILE A 385 2.33 -13.69 -14.38
CA ILE A 385 1.83 -15.04 -14.63
C ILE A 385 3.00 -16.04 -14.59
N TYR A 386 2.68 -17.33 -14.51
CA TYR A 386 3.66 -18.37 -14.27
C TYR A 386 3.65 -19.46 -15.35
N SER A 387 3.37 -19.04 -16.57
CA SER A 387 3.42 -19.87 -17.77
C SER A 387 3.80 -19.07 -19.02
N ASN A 388 4.18 -19.80 -20.05
CA ASN A 388 4.32 -19.31 -21.41
C ASN A 388 3.95 -20.42 -22.39
N ASN A 389 4.09 -20.16 -23.68
CA ASN A 389 3.75 -21.12 -24.75
C ASN A 389 4.46 -22.48 -24.67
N ASN A 390 5.51 -22.64 -23.84
CA ASN A 390 6.33 -23.84 -23.77
C ASN A 390 6.27 -24.57 -22.41
N SER A 391 5.97 -23.86 -21.31
CA SER A 391 6.02 -24.43 -19.96
C SER A 391 5.22 -23.62 -18.96
N GLY A 392 4.92 -24.20 -17.80
CA GLY A 392 4.13 -23.59 -16.73
C GLY A 392 2.69 -24.09 -16.72
N ASP A 393 1.86 -23.49 -15.86
CA ASP A 393 0.44 -23.84 -15.73
C ASP A 393 -0.45 -22.75 -16.32
N ALA A 394 -0.60 -22.77 -17.65
CA ALA A 394 -1.38 -21.78 -18.38
C ALA A 394 -2.89 -21.84 -18.07
N GLU A 395 -3.39 -22.99 -17.61
CA GLU A 395 -4.80 -23.15 -17.23
C GLU A 395 -5.07 -22.35 -15.95
N GLN A 396 -4.24 -22.54 -14.92
CA GLN A 396 -4.35 -21.81 -13.67
C GLN A 396 -4.14 -20.30 -13.86
N ASP A 397 -3.18 -19.89 -14.70
CA ASP A 397 -2.98 -18.47 -15.04
C ASP A 397 -4.23 -17.88 -15.71
N SER A 398 -4.84 -18.60 -16.65
CA SER A 398 -6.04 -18.13 -17.35
C SER A 398 -7.21 -17.92 -16.41
N ILE A 399 -7.42 -18.83 -15.45
CA ILE A 399 -8.46 -18.70 -14.42
C ILE A 399 -8.19 -17.47 -13.53
N ALA A 400 -6.93 -17.28 -13.11
CA ALA A 400 -6.56 -16.13 -12.29
C ALA A 400 -6.74 -14.80 -13.04
N ILE A 401 -6.41 -14.74 -14.34
CA ILE A 401 -6.62 -13.54 -15.17
C ILE A 401 -8.11 -13.17 -15.24
N GLU A 402 -9.01 -14.14 -15.47
CA GLU A 402 -10.45 -13.86 -15.50
C GLU A 402 -10.94 -13.40 -14.12
N TYR A 403 -10.48 -14.03 -13.04
CA TYR A 403 -10.81 -13.59 -11.68
C TYR A 403 -10.36 -12.15 -11.42
N TYR A 404 -9.14 -11.78 -11.84
CA TYR A 404 -8.61 -10.42 -11.70
C TYR A 404 -9.44 -9.40 -12.50
N ARG A 405 -9.97 -9.77 -13.67
CA ARG A 405 -10.90 -8.91 -14.43
C ARG A 405 -12.24 -8.70 -13.72
N GLU A 406 -12.71 -9.68 -12.96
CA GLU A 406 -13.95 -9.57 -12.19
C GLU A 406 -13.80 -8.63 -10.98
N ILE A 407 -12.68 -8.74 -10.25
CA ILE A 407 -12.44 -7.92 -9.05
C ILE A 407 -11.91 -6.52 -9.36
N MET A 408 -11.31 -6.31 -10.54
CA MET A 408 -10.81 -5.01 -11.02
C MET A 408 -11.49 -4.62 -12.33
N PRO A 409 -12.81 -4.36 -12.33
CA PRO A 409 -13.57 -4.12 -13.54
C PRO A 409 -13.08 -2.87 -14.27
N GLY A 410 -12.86 -3.01 -15.58
CA GLY A 410 -12.38 -1.93 -16.46
C GLY A 410 -10.87 -1.86 -16.60
N TYR A 411 -10.09 -2.44 -15.68
CA TYR A 411 -8.64 -2.54 -15.85
C TYR A 411 -8.28 -3.49 -16.99
N ASN A 412 -7.30 -3.08 -17.79
CA ASN A 412 -6.65 -3.94 -18.75
C ASN A 412 -5.61 -4.82 -18.02
N ILE A 413 -5.97 -6.08 -17.76
CA ILE A 413 -5.05 -7.06 -17.15
C ILE A 413 -4.03 -7.52 -18.19
N VAL A 414 -2.76 -7.16 -18.00
CA VAL A 414 -1.65 -7.48 -18.90
C VAL A 414 -0.79 -8.59 -18.29
N PRO A 415 -0.95 -9.86 -18.72
CA PRO A 415 -0.18 -10.96 -18.15
C PRO A 415 1.26 -10.99 -18.67
N ILE A 416 2.24 -11.11 -17.77
CA ILE A 416 3.67 -11.25 -18.10
C ILE A 416 4.31 -12.40 -17.30
N ASP A 417 4.98 -13.34 -17.99
CA ASP A 417 5.67 -14.47 -17.37
C ASP A 417 6.82 -14.01 -16.46
N ALA A 418 6.63 -14.16 -15.14
CA ALA A 418 7.53 -13.66 -14.11
C ALA A 418 8.43 -14.76 -13.51
N ARG A 419 8.36 -16.00 -13.98
CA ARG A 419 9.11 -17.14 -13.40
C ARG A 419 10.62 -16.98 -13.36
N LEU A 420 11.17 -16.09 -14.18
CA LEU A 420 12.59 -15.75 -14.11
C LEU A 420 12.97 -15.18 -12.73
N LEU A 421 12.05 -14.48 -12.08
CA LEU A 421 12.27 -13.72 -10.85
C LEU A 421 12.00 -14.53 -9.58
N THR A 422 11.12 -15.54 -9.66
CA THR A 422 10.61 -16.26 -8.49
C THR A 422 11.67 -16.98 -7.66
N PRO A 423 12.75 -17.57 -8.22
CA PRO A 423 13.81 -18.18 -7.41
C PRO A 423 14.67 -17.15 -6.67
N MET A 424 14.51 -15.87 -6.98
CA MET A 424 15.20 -14.75 -6.36
C MET A 424 14.31 -13.97 -5.38
N GLY A 425 13.06 -14.42 -5.17
CA GLY A 425 12.13 -13.84 -4.19
C GLY A 425 11.46 -12.54 -4.61
N GLY A 426 11.00 -12.46 -5.87
CA GLY A 426 10.19 -11.35 -6.35
C GLY A 426 9.48 -11.63 -7.68
N ALA A 427 8.63 -10.71 -8.11
CA ALA A 427 7.97 -10.73 -9.42
C ALA A 427 7.96 -9.32 -10.06
N ILE A 428 6.92 -8.99 -10.84
CA ILE A 428 6.84 -7.76 -11.64
C ILE A 428 6.92 -6.50 -10.77
N HIS A 429 6.20 -6.48 -9.65
CA HIS A 429 6.19 -5.33 -8.75
C HIS A 429 7.58 -5.02 -8.21
N CYS A 430 8.38 -6.04 -7.86
CA CYS A 430 9.70 -5.87 -7.26
C CYS A 430 10.75 -5.24 -8.19
N ILE A 431 10.55 -5.27 -9.51
CA ILE A 431 11.52 -4.73 -10.49
C ILE A 431 11.06 -3.41 -11.12
N THR A 432 10.01 -2.81 -10.58
CA THR A 432 9.40 -1.58 -11.09
C THR A 432 9.15 -0.59 -9.96
N MET A 433 9.22 0.71 -10.26
CA MET A 433 8.79 1.78 -9.35
C MET A 433 8.01 2.82 -10.14
N GLN A 434 6.76 3.09 -9.75
CA GLN A 434 5.96 4.13 -10.37
C GLN A 434 6.40 5.52 -9.93
N ILE A 435 6.31 6.49 -10.83
CA ILE A 435 6.47 7.91 -10.55
C ILE A 435 5.09 8.56 -10.74
N PRO A 436 4.50 9.16 -9.69
CA PRO A 436 3.19 9.80 -9.74
C PRO A 436 3.11 10.89 -10.81
N ALA A 437 1.93 11.10 -11.38
CA ALA A 437 1.75 12.08 -12.46
C ALA A 437 2.04 13.53 -12.03
N ASP A 438 2.58 14.34 -12.93
CA ASP A 438 2.58 15.78 -12.68
C ASP A 438 1.14 16.31 -12.75
N ASN A 439 0.85 17.35 -11.98
CA ASN A 439 -0.43 18.05 -12.03
C ASN A 439 -1.65 17.09 -11.86
N PRO A 440 -1.74 16.33 -10.75
CA PRO A 440 -2.77 15.33 -10.55
C PRO A 440 -4.15 15.97 -10.37
N ILE A 441 -5.21 15.24 -10.73
CA ILE A 441 -6.56 15.50 -10.22
C ILE A 441 -6.86 14.41 -9.20
N ARG A 442 -6.93 14.79 -7.92
CA ARG A 442 -7.20 13.86 -6.83
C ARG A 442 -8.69 13.82 -6.54
N PHE A 443 -9.24 12.62 -6.45
CA PHE A 443 -10.63 12.37 -6.11
C PHE A 443 -10.74 11.68 -4.76
N TRP A 444 -11.47 12.28 -3.83
CA TRP A 444 -12.09 11.56 -2.72
C TRP A 444 -13.57 11.36 -3.05
N HIS A 445 -14.02 10.12 -3.17
CA HIS A 445 -15.42 9.83 -3.48
C HIS A 445 -15.86 8.49 -2.87
N PRO A 446 -16.64 8.49 -1.77
CA PRO A 446 -17.25 7.26 -1.27
C PRO A 446 -18.32 6.80 -2.27
N PRO A 447 -18.14 5.63 -2.91
CA PRO A 447 -18.99 5.25 -4.02
C PRO A 447 -20.37 4.78 -3.51
N VAL A 448 -21.44 5.24 -4.17
CA VAL A 448 -22.79 4.69 -4.02
C VAL A 448 -22.89 3.40 -4.82
N GLU A 449 -22.84 2.26 -4.14
CA GLU A 449 -22.78 0.96 -4.79
C GLU A 449 -23.74 -0.06 -4.19
N GLY A 450 -23.96 -1.16 -4.91
CA GLY A 450 -24.71 -2.29 -4.41
C GLY A 450 -26.20 -2.04 -4.32
N LEU A 451 -26.84 -2.71 -3.38
CA LEU A 451 -28.27 -2.59 -3.16
C LEU A 451 -28.60 -1.26 -2.45
N GLN A 452 -29.41 -0.43 -3.10
CA GLN A 452 -29.88 0.86 -2.58
C GLN A 452 -31.40 0.83 -2.35
N ALA A 453 -31.85 1.54 -1.31
CA ALA A 453 -33.28 1.76 -1.09
C ALA A 453 -33.84 2.73 -2.14
N ALA A 454 -35.10 2.53 -2.55
CA ALA A 454 -35.75 3.43 -3.48
C ALA A 454 -35.92 4.83 -2.85
N GLN A 455 -35.31 5.85 -3.45
CA GLN A 455 -35.37 7.25 -3.04
C GLN A 455 -35.85 8.13 -4.21
N SER A 456 -36.37 9.33 -3.92
CA SER A 456 -36.75 10.30 -4.96
C SER A 456 -35.53 10.88 -5.70
N GLU A 457 -34.38 10.88 -5.05
CA GLU A 457 -33.09 11.31 -5.59
C GLU A 457 -31.97 10.54 -4.90
N TYR A 458 -30.84 10.39 -5.58
CA TYR A 458 -29.61 9.81 -5.03
C TYR A 458 -28.53 10.88 -5.07
N ASN A 459 -27.94 11.16 -3.91
CA ASN A 459 -26.97 12.24 -3.75
C ASN A 459 -25.55 11.71 -3.83
N PHE A 460 -24.70 12.46 -4.51
CA PHE A 460 -23.29 12.16 -4.73
C PHE A 460 -22.48 13.34 -4.24
N LYS A 461 -21.34 13.03 -3.62
CA LYS A 461 -20.38 14.03 -3.16
C LYS A 461 -18.97 13.57 -3.47
N SER A 462 -18.10 14.50 -3.83
CA SER A 462 -16.68 14.24 -4.00
C SER A 462 -15.87 15.46 -3.63
N ARG A 463 -14.70 15.27 -2.99
CA ARG A 463 -13.67 16.31 -2.94
C ARG A 463 -12.77 16.08 -4.14
N ILE A 464 -12.67 17.08 -5.00
CA ILE A 464 -11.88 17.02 -6.24
C ILE A 464 -10.89 18.17 -6.17
N THR A 465 -9.60 17.86 -6.20
CA THR A 465 -8.55 18.86 -6.04
C THR A 465 -7.55 18.79 -7.17
N ASN A 466 -7.05 19.96 -7.53
CA ASN A 466 -5.92 20.21 -8.41
C ASN A 466 -5.43 21.62 -8.07
N ARG A 467 -4.12 21.85 -8.02
CA ARG A 467 -3.53 23.17 -7.76
C ARG A 467 -4.14 24.34 -8.54
N SER A 468 -4.50 24.13 -9.81
CA SER A 468 -5.06 25.21 -10.64
C SER A 468 -6.52 25.51 -10.30
N GLY A 469 -7.15 24.69 -9.47
CA GLY A 469 -8.60 24.61 -9.28
C GLY A 469 -9.26 23.71 -10.33
N ILE A 470 -10.53 23.38 -10.08
CA ILE A 470 -11.35 22.57 -10.99
C ILE A 470 -12.24 23.51 -11.82
N GLU A 471 -12.11 23.42 -13.14
CA GLU A 471 -12.91 24.16 -14.13
C GLU A 471 -14.33 23.59 -14.21
N ASP A 472 -14.42 22.26 -14.28
CA ASP A 472 -15.67 21.53 -14.44
C ASP A 472 -15.59 20.17 -13.73
N ALA A 473 -16.72 19.74 -13.16
CA ALA A 473 -16.86 18.44 -12.54
C ALA A 473 -18.25 17.89 -12.87
N GLU A 474 -18.30 16.66 -13.36
CA GLU A 474 -19.53 15.99 -13.78
C GLU A 474 -19.65 14.62 -13.15
N LEU A 475 -20.88 14.26 -12.78
CA LEU A 475 -21.28 12.88 -12.63
C LEU A 475 -21.90 12.39 -13.93
N ARG A 476 -21.35 11.31 -14.49
CA ARG A 476 -21.87 10.67 -15.69
C ARG A 476 -22.52 9.35 -15.32
N TRP A 477 -23.77 9.17 -15.72
CA TRP A 477 -24.56 7.99 -15.34
C TRP A 477 -25.44 7.46 -16.46
N ARG A 478 -25.80 6.18 -16.37
CA ARG A 478 -26.75 5.52 -17.28
C ARG A 478 -27.56 4.46 -16.54
N VAL A 479 -28.59 3.95 -17.23
CA VAL A 479 -29.44 2.86 -16.74
C VAL A 479 -29.26 1.67 -17.66
N ASN A 480 -28.93 0.49 -17.13
CA ASN A 480 -28.87 -0.78 -17.87
C ASN A 480 -28.11 -0.67 -19.21
N GLY A 481 -26.92 -0.06 -19.21
CA GLY A 481 -26.09 0.06 -20.42
C GLY A 481 -26.58 1.06 -21.47
N GLN A 482 -27.57 1.91 -21.16
CA GLN A 482 -28.05 2.97 -22.07
C GLN A 482 -27.00 4.08 -22.30
N ALA A 483 -27.36 5.10 -23.09
CA ALA A 483 -26.51 6.26 -23.29
C ALA A 483 -26.21 6.98 -21.97
N TRP A 484 -24.95 7.38 -21.79
CA TRP A 484 -24.50 8.21 -20.67
C TRP A 484 -25.21 9.56 -20.67
N LYS A 485 -25.60 10.00 -19.48
CA LYS A 485 -26.15 11.32 -19.16
C LYS A 485 -25.19 12.01 -18.19
N SER A 486 -25.09 13.33 -18.26
CA SER A 486 -24.26 14.12 -17.33
C SER A 486 -25.12 14.91 -16.35
N VAL A 487 -24.60 15.05 -15.14
CA VAL A 487 -25.06 15.97 -14.09
C VAL A 487 -23.85 16.78 -13.67
N SER A 488 -23.88 18.11 -13.83
CA SER A 488 -22.82 18.97 -13.31
C SER A 488 -22.82 18.92 -11.78
N LEU A 489 -21.63 18.78 -11.20
CA LEU A 489 -21.41 18.86 -9.77
C LEU A 489 -21.08 20.30 -9.38
N THR A 490 -21.72 20.79 -8.34
CA THR A 490 -21.49 22.15 -7.84
C THR A 490 -20.66 22.12 -6.57
N ASP A 491 -19.65 22.99 -6.48
CA ASP A 491 -18.91 23.16 -5.23
C ASP A 491 -19.83 23.72 -4.13
N SER A 492 -19.77 23.07 -2.98
CA SER A 492 -20.50 23.40 -1.77
C SER A 492 -19.60 23.10 -0.57
N MET A 493 -18.93 24.12 -0.06
CA MET A 493 -18.03 24.03 1.10
C MET A 493 -16.88 23.02 0.91
N GLY A 494 -16.24 23.02 -0.26
CA GLY A 494 -15.10 22.15 -0.55
C GLY A 494 -15.46 20.76 -1.09
N TYR A 495 -16.75 20.54 -1.35
CA TYR A 495 -17.26 19.32 -1.97
C TYR A 495 -18.05 19.63 -3.24
N TYR A 496 -17.74 18.89 -4.30
CA TYR A 496 -18.54 18.82 -5.53
C TYR A 496 -19.72 17.89 -5.29
N VAL A 497 -20.93 18.44 -5.30
CA VAL A 497 -22.17 17.72 -5.02
C VAL A 497 -23.14 17.73 -6.20
N GLY A 498 -23.90 16.66 -6.35
CA GLY A 498 -24.95 16.56 -7.35
C GLY A 498 -25.83 15.34 -7.13
N SER A 499 -26.96 15.28 -7.85
CA SER A 499 -27.98 14.27 -7.60
C SER A 499 -28.53 13.67 -8.87
N ILE A 500 -28.74 12.35 -8.86
CA ILE A 500 -29.55 11.66 -9.87
C ILE A 500 -31.00 11.66 -9.38
N LEU A 501 -31.86 12.39 -10.06
CA LEU A 501 -33.31 12.31 -9.82
C LEU A 501 -33.84 10.95 -10.25
N ASN A 502 -34.71 10.36 -9.44
CA ASN A 502 -35.37 9.11 -9.74
C ASN A 502 -36.67 9.35 -10.56
N PRO A 503 -36.70 9.08 -11.87
CA PRO A 503 -37.90 9.25 -12.69
C PRO A 503 -38.89 8.08 -12.56
N GLY A 504 -38.63 7.10 -11.69
CA GLY A 504 -39.38 5.85 -11.57
C GLY A 504 -38.53 4.59 -11.80
N PHE A 505 -37.28 4.57 -11.35
CA PHE A 505 -36.41 3.40 -11.33
C PHE A 505 -37.11 2.22 -10.65
N THR A 506 -36.90 1.05 -11.21
CA THR A 506 -37.49 -0.21 -10.81
C THR A 506 -36.42 -1.19 -10.37
N VAL A 507 -36.84 -2.31 -9.79
CA VAL A 507 -35.94 -3.37 -9.31
C VAL A 507 -35.20 -4.11 -10.41
N MET A 508 -35.57 -3.85 -11.67
CA MET A 508 -34.88 -4.35 -12.84
C MET A 508 -33.77 -3.39 -13.31
N ASP A 509 -33.68 -2.19 -12.72
CA ASP A 509 -32.73 -1.18 -13.11
C ASP A 509 -31.43 -1.29 -12.30
N THR A 510 -30.32 -1.28 -13.03
CA THR A 510 -28.98 -1.02 -12.52
C THR A 510 -28.54 0.35 -13.02
N ILE A 511 -28.13 1.19 -12.09
CA ILE A 511 -27.53 2.49 -12.38
C ILE A 511 -26.03 2.31 -12.40
N GLU A 512 -25.40 2.75 -13.47
CA GLU A 512 -23.95 2.76 -13.66
C GLU A 512 -23.50 4.21 -13.69
N TYR A 513 -22.42 4.57 -12.99
CA TYR A 513 -21.91 5.94 -12.99
C TYR A 513 -20.40 6.03 -12.73
N TYR A 514 -19.82 7.17 -13.10
CA TYR A 514 -18.47 7.58 -12.77
C TYR A 514 -18.41 9.11 -12.65
N LEU A 515 -17.32 9.62 -12.06
CA LEU A 515 -17.05 11.05 -12.02
C LEU A 515 -16.05 11.42 -13.11
N HIS A 516 -16.21 12.60 -13.69
CA HIS A 516 -15.25 13.25 -14.59
C HIS A 516 -14.96 14.63 -14.04
N ALA A 517 -13.71 15.07 -14.13
CA ALA A 517 -13.33 16.43 -13.78
C ALA A 517 -12.29 16.97 -14.75
N LYS A 518 -12.34 18.28 -14.94
CA LYS A 518 -11.39 19.05 -15.72
C LYS A 518 -10.81 20.15 -14.84
N SER A 519 -9.49 20.23 -14.73
CA SER A 519 -8.81 21.30 -14.02
C SER A 519 -8.72 22.59 -14.86
N ASN A 520 -8.43 23.72 -14.22
CA ASN A 520 -8.25 25.01 -14.91
C ASN A 520 -7.02 25.05 -15.83
N ASN A 521 -6.05 24.15 -15.64
CA ASN A 521 -4.93 23.96 -16.56
C ASN A 521 -5.20 22.88 -17.65
N GLY A 522 -6.44 22.39 -17.74
CA GLY A 522 -6.91 21.54 -18.83
C GLY A 522 -6.62 20.05 -18.68
N LYS A 523 -6.11 19.59 -17.53
CA LYS A 523 -6.05 18.16 -17.20
C LYS A 523 -7.48 17.64 -17.08
N GLU A 524 -7.73 16.44 -17.59
CA GLU A 524 -9.00 15.74 -17.41
C GLU A 524 -8.74 14.37 -16.82
N MET A 525 -9.55 13.98 -15.84
CA MET A 525 -9.46 12.68 -15.18
C MET A 525 -10.85 12.16 -14.81
N THR A 526 -10.93 10.86 -14.54
CA THR A 526 -12.15 10.20 -14.09
C THR A 526 -11.92 9.40 -12.81
N LYS A 527 -13.00 9.22 -12.03
CA LYS A 527 -13.05 8.29 -10.90
C LYS A 527 -14.18 7.28 -11.13
N PRO A 528 -13.86 5.97 -11.30
CA PRO A 528 -12.51 5.39 -11.33
C PRO A 528 -11.70 5.80 -12.57
N ILE A 529 -10.37 5.63 -12.52
CA ILE A 529 -9.43 6.00 -13.61
C ILE A 529 -9.71 5.21 -14.91
N VAL A 530 -10.34 4.04 -14.79
CA VAL A 530 -10.71 3.14 -15.88
C VAL A 530 -12.06 3.47 -16.54
N ALA A 531 -12.74 4.55 -16.14
CA ALA A 531 -14.00 4.93 -16.75
C ALA A 531 -13.84 5.34 -18.24
N PRO A 532 -14.87 5.14 -19.08
CA PRO A 532 -16.20 4.57 -18.77
C PRO A 532 -16.25 3.02 -18.69
N GLU A 533 -15.18 2.31 -19.06
CA GLU A 533 -15.11 0.85 -19.09
C GLU A 533 -15.30 0.26 -17.70
N GLY A 534 -14.62 0.80 -16.69
CA GLY A 534 -14.89 0.56 -15.28
C GLY A 534 -15.75 1.67 -14.69
N HIS A 535 -16.75 1.31 -13.89
CA HIS A 535 -17.69 2.25 -13.31
C HIS A 535 -18.34 1.64 -12.07
N TYR A 536 -18.85 2.52 -11.20
CA TYR A 536 -19.60 2.12 -10.03
C TYR A 536 -21.02 1.70 -10.42
N ARG A 537 -21.62 0.79 -9.64
CA ARG A 537 -22.97 0.28 -9.91
C ARG A 537 -23.82 0.16 -8.66
N PHE A 538 -25.09 0.55 -8.76
CA PHE A 538 -26.09 0.29 -7.73
C PHE A 538 -27.45 -0.11 -8.33
N TRP A 539 -28.27 -0.80 -7.54
CA TRP A 539 -29.55 -1.38 -7.98
C TRP A 539 -30.58 -1.39 -6.83
N PHE A 540 -31.82 -1.84 -7.12
CA PHE A 540 -32.97 -1.69 -6.21
C PHE A 540 -33.70 -3.01 -5.90
N GLU A 541 -34.36 -3.10 -4.74
CA GLU A 541 -35.25 -4.23 -4.36
C GLU A 541 -36.71 -3.80 -4.19
N THR A 542 -37.65 -4.75 -4.43
CA THR A 542 -39.10 -4.48 -4.39
C THR A 542 -39.62 -4.64 -2.96
N GLY A 543 -40.44 -3.69 -2.50
CA GLY A 543 -41.33 -3.95 -1.36
C GLY A 543 -40.85 -3.46 0.01
N LYS A 544 -39.81 -2.62 0.08
CA LYS A 544 -39.59 -1.77 1.25
C LYS A 544 -39.67 -0.30 0.84
N ILE A 545 -40.87 0.27 0.97
CA ILE A 545 -40.98 1.70 1.26
C ILE A 545 -40.33 1.88 2.63
N PHE A 546 -39.06 2.28 2.65
CA PHE A 546 -38.48 2.81 3.87
C PHE A 546 -38.94 4.25 3.99
N LEU A 547 -39.47 4.58 5.18
CA LEU A 547 -39.54 5.93 5.71
C LEU A 547 -38.19 6.63 5.44
N PRO A 548 -38.19 7.96 5.21
CA PRO A 548 -37.03 8.70 4.72
C PRO A 548 -35.75 8.23 5.40
N ALA A 549 -34.73 7.98 4.56
CA ALA A 549 -33.41 7.60 4.99
C ALA A 549 -33.05 8.36 6.27
N ILE A 550 -32.64 7.63 7.30
CA ILE A 550 -31.86 8.23 8.37
C ILE A 550 -30.71 8.91 7.63
N GLU A 551 -30.69 10.25 7.66
CA GLU A 551 -29.59 11.04 7.14
C GLU A 551 -28.29 10.46 7.69
N TYR A 552 -27.53 9.80 6.81
CA TYR A 552 -26.09 9.75 6.98
C TYR A 552 -25.55 11.13 6.62
N SER A 553 -25.86 12.13 7.45
CA SER A 553 -24.94 13.25 7.59
C SER A 553 -23.73 12.71 8.33
N LEU A 554 -22.62 12.55 7.63
CA LEU A 554 -21.32 12.66 8.29
C LEU A 554 -21.01 14.16 8.24
N ASP A 555 -21.71 14.90 9.09
CA ASP A 555 -21.24 16.19 9.58
C ASP A 555 -20.20 15.86 10.65
N GLU A 556 -18.99 16.37 10.50
CA GLU A 556 -17.97 16.39 11.57
C GLU A 556 -18.38 17.26 12.77
N ASP A 557 -19.60 17.81 12.77
CA ASP A 557 -20.21 18.55 13.87
C ASP A 557 -21.40 17.82 14.52
N LYS A 558 -21.38 16.48 14.58
CA LYS A 558 -22.40 15.74 15.33
C LYS A 558 -22.12 15.80 16.83
N PRO A 559 -22.96 16.49 17.65
CA PRO A 559 -22.71 16.58 19.08
C PRO A 559 -22.90 15.25 19.80
N LEU A 560 -23.45 14.20 19.17
CA LEU A 560 -23.77 12.91 19.80
C LEU A 560 -23.49 11.72 18.84
N GLU A 561 -22.63 10.81 19.27
CA GLU A 561 -22.34 9.51 18.65
C GLU A 561 -22.63 8.39 19.63
N ILE A 562 -23.05 7.21 19.14
CA ILE A 562 -23.27 6.02 19.97
C ILE A 562 -22.78 4.75 19.28
N SER A 563 -22.19 3.82 20.04
CA SER A 563 -21.89 2.45 19.60
C SER A 563 -22.31 1.45 20.69
N VAL A 564 -22.69 0.23 20.30
CA VAL A 564 -23.27 -0.76 21.21
C VAL A 564 -22.57 -2.10 21.06
N TYR A 565 -22.00 -2.60 22.16
CA TYR A 565 -21.24 -3.86 22.18
C TYR A 565 -21.34 -4.57 23.54
N PRO A 566 -21.24 -5.90 23.61
CA PRO A 566 -21.25 -6.82 22.48
C PRO A 566 -22.63 -6.86 21.82
N ASN A 567 -22.66 -7.13 20.52
CA ASN A 567 -23.89 -7.31 19.76
C ASN A 567 -23.66 -8.36 18.66
N PRO A 568 -24.21 -9.58 18.77
CA PRO A 568 -25.25 -10.02 19.73
C PRO A 568 -24.77 -10.16 21.19
N THR A 569 -25.71 -10.23 22.14
CA THR A 569 -25.43 -10.45 23.57
C THR A 569 -26.48 -11.34 24.25
N SER A 570 -26.12 -11.95 25.38
CA SER A 570 -27.05 -12.68 26.26
C SER A 570 -27.20 -12.07 27.65
N THR A 571 -26.25 -11.24 28.12
CA THR A 571 -26.17 -10.79 29.52
C THR A 571 -26.23 -9.28 29.68
N ASN A 572 -25.33 -8.54 29.05
CA ASN A 572 -25.30 -7.07 29.11
C ASN A 572 -24.90 -6.45 27.77
N ILE A 573 -25.25 -5.18 27.60
CA ILE A 573 -24.73 -4.32 26.54
C ILE A 573 -24.00 -3.14 27.16
N ASN A 574 -22.96 -2.67 26.50
CA ASN A 574 -22.31 -1.40 26.74
C ASN A 574 -22.70 -0.45 25.61
N ILE A 575 -23.15 0.73 25.98
CA ILE A 575 -23.49 1.81 25.06
C ILE A 575 -22.39 2.85 25.24
N TYR A 576 -21.41 2.85 24.36
CA TYR A 576 -20.42 3.91 24.28
C TYR A 576 -21.07 5.11 23.61
N MET A 577 -20.83 6.28 24.16
CA MET A 577 -21.42 7.53 23.72
C MET A 577 -20.34 8.61 23.73
N LYS A 578 -20.20 9.34 22.63
CA LYS A 578 -19.39 10.56 22.55
C LYS A 578 -20.33 11.74 22.39
N TYR A 579 -20.28 12.68 23.33
CA TYR A 579 -21.21 13.80 23.40
C TYR A 579 -20.51 15.13 23.68
N ASN A 580 -20.56 16.04 22.71
CA ASN A 580 -19.99 17.39 22.77
C ASN A 580 -21.04 18.48 23.12
N GLY A 581 -22.23 18.10 23.58
CA GLY A 581 -23.27 19.02 24.03
C GLY A 581 -23.31 19.23 25.56
N PHE A 582 -24.11 20.20 26.00
CA PHE A 582 -24.27 20.56 27.44
C PHE A 582 -25.64 20.14 28.03
N LYS A 583 -26.56 19.62 27.22
CA LYS A 583 -27.89 19.17 27.67
C LYS A 583 -27.85 17.72 28.21
N PRO A 584 -28.67 17.37 29.21
CA PRO A 584 -28.84 15.96 29.62
C PRO A 584 -29.34 15.10 28.46
N LEU A 585 -28.83 13.88 28.36
CA LEU A 585 -29.25 12.87 27.40
C LEU A 585 -30.31 11.95 28.00
N GLU A 586 -31.38 11.71 27.24
CA GLU A 586 -32.34 10.65 27.50
C GLU A 586 -31.98 9.41 26.70
N LEU A 587 -31.79 8.30 27.40
CA LEU A 587 -31.56 6.97 26.83
C LEU A 587 -32.80 6.12 27.03
N SER A 588 -33.31 5.50 25.97
CA SER A 588 -34.42 4.55 26.03
C SER A 588 -34.14 3.31 25.20
N VAL A 589 -34.60 2.14 25.65
CA VAL A 589 -34.55 0.89 24.89
C VAL A 589 -35.97 0.42 24.62
N THR A 590 -36.29 0.10 23.37
CA THR A 590 -37.60 -0.42 22.95
C THR A 590 -37.48 -1.79 22.29
N ASN A 591 -38.50 -2.63 22.45
CA ASN A 591 -38.62 -3.88 21.68
C ASN A 591 -39.20 -3.62 20.27
N VAL A 592 -39.29 -4.65 19.43
CA VAL A 592 -39.85 -4.54 18.06
C VAL A 592 -41.32 -4.10 18.00
N LEU A 593 -42.06 -4.18 19.11
CA LEU A 593 -43.45 -3.70 19.21
C LEU A 593 -43.51 -2.21 19.59
N GLY A 594 -42.36 -1.57 19.82
CA GLY A 594 -42.27 -0.17 20.27
C GLY A 594 -42.46 0.02 21.78
N GLU A 595 -42.56 -1.06 22.55
CA GLU A 595 -42.70 -0.98 24.01
C GLU A 595 -41.34 -0.64 24.63
N THR A 596 -41.32 0.39 25.48
CA THR A 596 -40.10 0.81 26.19
C THR A 596 -39.81 -0.15 27.34
N VAL A 597 -38.67 -0.83 27.28
CA VAL A 597 -38.21 -1.80 28.28
C VAL A 597 -37.14 -1.24 29.22
N TYR A 598 -36.53 -0.10 28.85
CA TYR A 598 -35.59 0.63 29.70
C TYR A 598 -35.61 2.12 29.37
N GLN A 599 -35.45 2.96 30.39
CA GLN A 599 -35.25 4.40 30.21
C GLN A 599 -34.37 4.96 31.32
N SER A 600 -33.44 5.85 30.98
CA SER A 600 -32.53 6.51 31.93
C SER A 600 -32.09 7.87 31.40
N GLY A 601 -31.89 8.84 32.29
CA GLY A 601 -31.20 10.09 31.99
C GLY A 601 -29.71 9.98 32.30
N VAL A 602 -28.85 10.49 31.41
CA VAL A 602 -27.39 10.52 31.56
C VAL A 602 -26.89 11.94 31.30
N SER A 603 -25.94 12.42 32.09
CA SER A 603 -25.34 13.74 31.89
C SER A 603 -23.82 13.62 31.96
N PHE A 604 -23.15 13.91 30.85
CA PHE A 604 -21.70 13.90 30.70
C PHE A 604 -21.32 14.82 29.52
N SER A 605 -20.02 15.07 29.35
CA SER A 605 -19.43 15.74 28.18
C SER A 605 -18.15 14.98 27.81
N GLY A 606 -17.84 14.85 26.52
CA GLY A 606 -16.80 13.95 26.03
C GLY A 606 -17.33 12.53 25.89
N GLU A 607 -16.58 11.53 26.37
CA GLU A 607 -16.90 10.12 26.17
C GLU A 607 -17.47 9.47 27.44
N ASN A 608 -18.46 8.59 27.28
CA ASN A 608 -19.02 7.81 28.38
C ASN A 608 -19.53 6.45 27.92
N VAL A 609 -19.46 5.46 28.81
CA VAL A 609 -20.02 4.12 28.57
C VAL A 609 -21.11 3.83 29.59
N LYS A 610 -22.30 3.50 29.10
CA LYS A 610 -23.42 3.05 29.92
C LYS A 610 -23.68 1.55 29.71
N THR A 611 -23.50 0.77 30.76
CA THR A 611 -23.83 -0.67 30.75
C THR A 611 -25.29 -0.90 31.14
N ILE A 612 -26.01 -1.72 30.38
CA ILE A 612 -27.38 -2.15 30.66
C ILE A 612 -27.42 -3.68 30.75
N PRO A 613 -27.85 -4.27 31.88
CA PRO A 613 -28.13 -5.69 31.95
C PRO A 613 -29.40 -6.02 31.15
N VAL A 614 -29.31 -7.04 30.31
CA VAL A 614 -30.39 -7.49 29.41
C VAL A 614 -30.74 -8.97 29.62
N GLU A 615 -30.25 -9.60 30.70
CA GLU A 615 -30.52 -11.02 31.02
C GLU A 615 -32.01 -11.36 31.04
N ASP A 616 -32.83 -10.46 31.61
CA ASP A 616 -34.29 -10.62 31.73
C ASP A 616 -35.05 -10.28 30.44
N TYR A 617 -34.35 -9.87 29.37
CA TYR A 617 -34.99 -9.51 28.11
C TYR A 617 -35.30 -10.78 27.32
N SER A 618 -36.46 -10.81 26.68
CA SER A 618 -36.80 -11.90 25.77
C SER A 618 -35.85 -11.92 24.57
N PRO A 619 -35.46 -13.08 24.03
CA PRO A 619 -34.68 -13.16 22.80
C PRO A 619 -35.35 -12.38 21.67
N GLY A 620 -34.59 -11.54 20.97
CA GLY A 620 -35.14 -10.66 19.94
C GLY A 620 -34.30 -9.42 19.67
N VAL A 621 -34.83 -8.56 18.79
CA VAL A 621 -34.19 -7.29 18.40
C VAL A 621 -34.71 -6.16 19.28
N TYR A 622 -33.80 -5.31 19.72
CA TYR A 622 -34.09 -4.13 20.53
C TYR A 622 -33.44 -2.89 19.90
N PHE A 623 -34.09 -1.74 20.09
CA PHE A 623 -33.61 -0.45 19.61
C PHE A 623 -33.26 0.46 20.78
N ILE A 624 -32.07 1.06 20.74
CA ILE A 624 -31.60 2.03 21.71
C ILE A 624 -31.72 3.40 21.07
N LYS A 625 -32.41 4.34 21.71
CA LYS A 625 -32.45 5.75 21.34
C LYS A 625 -31.74 6.56 22.42
N VAL A 626 -30.79 7.41 22.03
CA VAL A 626 -30.16 8.42 22.88
C VAL A 626 -30.44 9.80 22.29
N SER A 627 -30.90 10.76 23.10
CA SER A 627 -31.41 12.04 22.62
C SER A 627 -31.15 13.17 23.61
N ASP A 628 -30.74 14.36 23.15
CA ASP A 628 -30.68 15.58 23.98
C ASP A 628 -31.94 16.46 23.86
N GLY A 629 -32.88 16.06 22.99
CA GLY A 629 -34.12 16.77 22.69
C GLY A 629 -34.11 17.48 21.33
N ASP A 630 -32.94 17.85 20.83
CA ASP A 630 -32.75 18.47 19.51
C ASP A 630 -32.11 17.47 18.52
N SER A 631 -31.16 16.68 19.01
CA SER A 631 -30.43 15.63 18.30
C SER A 631 -30.73 14.27 18.92
N HIS A 632 -30.76 13.22 18.08
CA HIS A 632 -30.88 11.85 18.57
C HIS A 632 -30.10 10.85 17.72
N ARG A 633 -29.73 9.74 18.34
CA ARG A 633 -29.12 8.57 17.71
C ARG A 633 -29.90 7.33 18.07
N ILE A 634 -30.02 6.44 17.09
CA ILE A 634 -30.65 5.13 17.27
C ILE A 634 -29.63 4.07 16.90
N SER A 635 -29.48 3.07 17.75
CA SER A 635 -28.71 1.85 17.47
C SER A 635 -29.57 0.62 17.74
N ARG A 636 -29.15 -0.55 17.26
CA ARG A 636 -29.87 -1.81 17.47
C ARG A 636 -28.95 -2.85 18.13
N PHE A 637 -29.52 -3.72 18.95
CA PHE A 637 -28.82 -4.92 19.40
C PHE A 637 -29.72 -6.16 19.36
N ILE A 638 -29.08 -7.32 19.29
CA ILE A 638 -29.73 -8.63 19.27
C ILE A 638 -29.51 -9.31 20.63
N LYS A 639 -30.60 -9.55 21.35
CA LYS A 639 -30.62 -10.42 22.54
C LYS A 639 -30.79 -11.86 22.09
N GLN A 640 -29.82 -12.72 22.45
CA GLN A 640 -29.88 -14.16 22.24
C GLN A 640 -30.64 -14.88 23.35
#